data_AF-A0A1H1N1P4-F1
#
_entry.id   AF-A0A1H1N1P4-F1
#
_cell.length_a   1.000
_cell.length_b   1.000
_cell.length_c   1.000
_cell.angle_alpha   90.00
_cell.angle_beta   90.00
_cell.angle_gamma   90.00
#
_symmetry.space_group_name_H-M   'P 1'
#
loop_
_entity.id
_entity.type
_entity.pdbx_description
1 polymer ?
#
loop_
_entity_poly.entity_id
_entity_poly.type
_entity_poly.pdbx_seq_one_letter_code
_entity_poly.pdbx_strand_id
1 'polypeptide(L)'
;MSIEELEAGFGGEGPSGGAAFDRTPPQDVAAEQSVLGGMLISKDAIADVIEQVRGTDFYRPAHEAVYDAVVDLYGRGEPADAITVVAELQKRGELGRIGGAPYIHDLISMVPTAANAGYYARIVRERAVLRRLVEAGTRIVQLGYAADGGDVDTIVNNAQAEVYSVTERRAAEDYVPLGDIIGGTVDEIEAAGHRGEGMVGVPTGFADLDRLTNGLHPGQMIVLAARPAIGKALALDTPLPTPSGWTTMGEVQVGDELIAADGTPTQVIRATEVLEDRPCYEVVFDDGTTIVADALHEWATTTRAERRHRGSRGGIRTTDEIAATVRCDTADRRANHAIRTSAALELAEAELPLHPYALGVWLGDGHAAGARFTSADPEIPMRIEGLGLVATQQGNSDGAAQLYSLRLPPAPAIEERPCVVCGAVFLPRTSQVRTCGRSCGGRAKAVSSPVPEPTCPDCGRESTGLRRCQSCHNAHGTVQAILRSLDVMSNKHIPEQYLRASESQRRELLAGLLDTDGTVNPTGSPQFCVTSRRLALDVRELVHSLGYRSGWSERAVRGRTVGTSTAYTITFTTDDDVFALERKRLLHKERRRPSTPRLTSRFVVDVREVPSVPVRCVEIAHPEHLYLASRSMIPTHNSTLGIDIARSASIKHDMTSVVFSLEMSRNEITMRLLSAEARIHLQKMRNGSMGEDDWQKLASTMGKITEAPLFIDDSPNMSLMEIRAKCRRLKQKHDLRLVVIDYLQLMTSGKRVESRQQEVSEFSRALKLLAKELEVPLIAISQLNRGAEQRTDKKPAMSDLRESGCLTEDTRVLRADTGAETTMGELFALGAKDVPVWALNERLQYVRRHLTHVFPTGVKQVYRLRLSSGKEISATANHPFLTYDGWRPLGELEVGSRLGVPRHVPAPEQEAEWDDRKVAALANLVSGPMKGSTTPETLGDDVWLDREVGVPAAVFQLPKRQIALFLHRIASLCGRVVLHESGTGVVQIVGTVRSLDGIARLLLRFGISAQSRDVARGSALEIRGTDDLRRFLQEIGIERDERSADELLLRVREAAGDLNSGPLTVWDEVRHILEADEPTTRAGVQVVPRGESRTTLGAVAGVLERADLEIEAVNDLAWEEIVAVEPLGEQAVFDATVLDSHNFIANGIAVHNSIEQDADMVILLHREDAYEKESPRAGEADLIVAKHRNGPTDTITVAFQGHYSRFVDMQA
;
A
#
# COMPACT_ATOMS: atom_id res chain seq x y z
N MET A 1 28.28 -8.82 37.23
CA MET A 1 28.29 -10.28 37.35
C MET A 1 28.77 -10.84 36.03
N SER A 2 29.71 -11.78 36.04
CA SER A 2 30.21 -12.43 34.81
C SER A 2 29.38 -13.66 34.45
N ILE A 3 29.56 -14.17 33.23
CA ILE A 3 28.88 -15.39 32.74
C ILE A 3 29.20 -16.59 33.65
N GLU A 4 30.41 -16.65 34.21
CA GLU A 4 30.87 -17.68 35.14
C GLU A 4 30.05 -17.73 36.46
N GLU A 5 29.48 -16.59 36.89
CA GLU A 5 28.64 -16.54 38.10
C GLU A 5 27.21 -17.08 37.86
N LEU A 6 26.78 -17.20 36.59
CA LEU A 6 25.49 -17.82 36.22
C LEU A 6 25.59 -19.34 36.07
N GLU A 7 26.75 -19.87 35.67
CA GLU A 7 26.97 -21.32 35.51
C GLU A 7 27.03 -22.08 36.85
N ALA A 8 27.42 -21.41 37.93
CA ALA A 8 27.55 -22.02 39.26
C ALA A 8 26.22 -22.42 39.93
N GLY A 9 25.06 -21.97 39.41
CA GLY A 9 23.76 -22.14 40.06
C GLY A 9 23.07 -23.50 39.87
N PHE A 10 23.47 -24.31 38.88
CA PHE A 10 22.73 -25.51 38.45
C PHE A 10 23.53 -26.83 38.53
N GLY A 11 24.67 -26.85 39.23
CA GLY A 11 25.46 -28.05 39.49
C GLY A 11 25.06 -28.77 40.79
N GLY A 12 24.09 -29.69 40.75
CA GLY A 12 23.61 -30.44 41.92
C GLY A 12 23.47 -31.95 41.69
N GLU A 13 24.56 -32.69 41.91
CA GLU A 13 24.68 -34.15 42.15
C GLU A 13 23.64 -35.09 41.50
N GLY A 14 23.98 -35.64 40.32
CA GLY A 14 23.32 -36.83 39.78
C GLY A 14 23.93 -38.13 40.34
N PRO A 15 23.14 -39.19 40.61
CA PRO A 15 23.68 -40.52 40.88
C PRO A 15 24.31 -41.10 39.61
N SER A 16 25.55 -41.58 39.72
CA SER A 16 26.30 -42.14 38.60
C SER A 16 25.75 -43.48 38.12
N GLY A 17 25.04 -43.46 36.99
CA GLY A 17 24.57 -44.65 36.30
C GLY A 17 24.21 -44.31 34.86
N GLY A 18 24.95 -44.88 33.90
CA GLY A 18 24.70 -44.66 32.49
C GLY A 18 23.39 -45.31 32.03
N ALA A 19 22.31 -44.53 32.03
CA ALA A 19 21.09 -44.83 31.31
C ALA A 19 20.80 -43.66 30.38
N ALA A 20 20.95 -43.89 29.07
CA ALA A 20 20.32 -43.01 28.09
C ALA A 20 18.82 -42.99 28.39
N PHE A 21 18.21 -41.80 28.37
CA PHE A 21 16.76 -41.69 28.47
C PHE A 21 16.13 -42.27 27.20
N ASP A 22 15.86 -43.57 27.21
CA ASP A 22 15.15 -44.30 26.16
C ASP A 22 13.65 -43.94 26.20
N ARG A 23 13.37 -42.66 25.91
CA ARG A 23 12.02 -42.10 25.82
C ARG A 23 11.43 -42.51 24.48
N THR A 24 10.91 -43.73 24.44
CA THR A 24 9.94 -44.12 23.40
C THR A 24 8.84 -43.05 23.32
N PRO A 25 8.44 -42.63 22.10
CA PRO A 25 7.37 -41.64 21.95
C PRO A 25 6.06 -42.11 22.60
N PRO A 26 5.21 -41.19 23.11
CA PRO A 26 3.93 -41.55 23.69
C PRO A 26 3.08 -42.43 22.76
N GLN A 27 2.80 -43.65 23.25
CA GLN A 27 2.08 -44.70 22.52
C GLN A 27 1.29 -45.57 23.51
N ASP A 28 0.26 -46.26 23.03
CA ASP A 28 -0.40 -47.33 23.77
C ASP A 28 -0.84 -48.41 22.77
N VAL A 29 0.07 -49.34 22.48
CA VAL A 29 -0.13 -50.39 21.47
C VAL A 29 -1.31 -51.30 21.84
N ALA A 30 -1.58 -51.54 23.13
CA ALA A 30 -2.70 -52.36 23.58
C ALA A 30 -4.05 -51.65 23.37
N ALA A 31 -4.12 -50.34 23.59
CA ALA A 31 -5.29 -49.54 23.22
C ALA A 31 -5.49 -49.54 21.69
N GLU A 32 -4.44 -49.34 20.89
CA GLU A 32 -4.53 -49.39 19.42
C GLU A 32 -5.06 -50.73 18.91
N GLN A 33 -4.55 -51.86 19.44
CA GLN A 33 -5.04 -53.19 19.09
C GLN A 33 -6.51 -53.39 19.51
N SER A 34 -6.90 -52.85 20.66
CA SER A 34 -8.28 -52.93 21.17
C SER A 34 -9.27 -52.10 20.34
N VAL A 35 -8.83 -50.97 19.79
CA VAL A 35 -9.61 -50.15 18.85
C VAL A 35 -9.86 -50.92 17.56
N LEU A 36 -8.80 -51.39 16.89
CA LEU A 36 -8.92 -52.07 15.60
C LEU A 36 -9.72 -53.38 15.70
N GLY A 37 -9.48 -54.19 16.73
CA GLY A 37 -10.29 -55.39 16.98
C GLY A 37 -11.76 -55.04 17.26
N GLY A 38 -12.04 -53.93 17.94
CA GLY A 38 -13.41 -53.49 18.25
C GLY A 38 -14.17 -53.11 16.98
N MET A 39 -13.52 -52.37 16.09
CA MET A 39 -14.01 -52.04 14.75
C MET A 39 -14.29 -53.29 13.90
N LEU A 40 -13.40 -54.28 13.92
CA LEU A 40 -13.57 -55.55 13.19
C LEU A 40 -14.69 -56.46 13.74
N ILE A 41 -15.18 -56.20 14.96
CA ILE A 41 -16.25 -56.97 15.62
C ILE A 41 -17.62 -56.28 15.47
N SER A 42 -17.68 -54.95 15.49
CA SER A 42 -18.95 -54.20 15.49
C SER A 42 -18.93 -52.99 14.57
N LYS A 43 -19.97 -52.87 13.74
CA LYS A 43 -20.20 -51.71 12.87
C LYS A 43 -20.40 -50.42 13.68
N ASP A 44 -21.03 -50.50 14.84
CA ASP A 44 -21.29 -49.33 15.69
C ASP A 44 -19.98 -48.80 16.30
N ALA A 45 -19.05 -49.71 16.63
CA ALA A 45 -17.72 -49.36 17.09
C ALA A 45 -16.86 -48.67 16.01
N ILE A 46 -17.16 -48.87 14.72
CA ILE A 46 -16.49 -48.14 13.64
C ILE A 46 -16.88 -46.65 13.68
N ALA A 47 -18.18 -46.34 13.86
CA ALA A 47 -18.66 -44.97 13.95
C ALA A 47 -18.04 -44.22 15.16
N ASP A 48 -18.12 -44.81 16.36
CA ASP A 48 -17.58 -44.25 17.61
C ASP A 48 -16.06 -43.95 17.56
N VAL A 49 -15.32 -44.67 16.70
CA VAL A 49 -13.86 -44.51 16.56
C VAL A 49 -13.51 -43.47 15.49
N ILE A 50 -14.22 -43.46 14.36
CA ILE A 50 -13.98 -42.50 13.26
C ILE A 50 -14.14 -41.05 13.72
N GLU A 51 -15.09 -40.78 14.62
CA GLU A 51 -15.26 -39.45 15.23
C GLU A 51 -14.08 -39.01 16.12
N GLN A 52 -13.21 -39.94 16.55
CA GLN A 52 -12.20 -39.68 17.58
C GLN A 52 -10.75 -39.82 17.11
N VAL A 53 -10.44 -40.61 16.06
CA VAL A 53 -9.07 -41.00 15.72
C VAL A 53 -8.87 -41.00 14.19
N ARG A 54 -7.65 -40.70 13.71
CA ARG A 54 -7.25 -40.85 12.30
C ARG A 54 -6.15 -41.91 12.15
N GLY A 55 -5.91 -42.40 10.92
CA GLY A 55 -4.82 -43.36 10.64
C GLY A 55 -3.47 -42.91 11.21
N THR A 56 -3.13 -41.63 11.04
CA THR A 56 -1.90 -41.00 11.54
C THR A 56 -1.79 -40.87 13.06
N ASP A 57 -2.88 -41.05 13.82
CA ASP A 57 -2.84 -41.03 15.29
C ASP A 57 -2.31 -42.37 15.85
N PHE A 58 -2.38 -43.47 15.10
CA PHE A 58 -1.77 -44.75 15.48
C PHE A 58 -0.24 -44.65 15.48
N TYR A 59 0.43 -45.20 16.50
CA TYR A 59 1.90 -45.21 16.56
C TYR A 59 2.52 -46.22 15.58
N ARG A 60 1.83 -47.32 15.29
CA ARG A 60 2.31 -48.34 14.34
C ARG A 60 1.74 -48.08 12.94
N PRO A 61 2.58 -47.94 11.90
CA PRO A 61 2.12 -47.88 10.50
C PRO A 61 1.31 -49.12 10.05
N ALA A 62 1.53 -50.27 10.71
CA ALA A 62 0.71 -51.46 10.50
C ALA A 62 -0.73 -51.32 11.01
N HIS A 63 -0.96 -50.51 12.05
CA HIS A 63 -2.29 -50.21 12.58
C HIS A 63 -3.00 -49.13 11.77
N GLU A 64 -2.26 -48.10 11.32
CA GLU A 64 -2.71 -47.10 10.35
C GLU A 64 -3.25 -47.76 9.07
N ALA A 65 -2.48 -48.64 8.43
CA ALA A 65 -2.94 -49.34 7.21
C ALA A 65 -4.21 -50.19 7.44
N VAL A 66 -4.33 -50.85 8.60
CA VAL A 66 -5.54 -51.62 8.96
C VAL A 66 -6.74 -50.68 9.20
N TYR A 67 -6.52 -49.55 9.86
CA TYR A 67 -7.54 -48.51 10.05
C TYR A 67 -8.06 -47.98 8.72
N ASP A 68 -7.16 -47.58 7.82
CA ASP A 68 -7.53 -47.00 6.52
C ASP A 68 -8.20 -48.02 5.57
N ALA A 69 -7.95 -49.31 5.75
CA ALA A 69 -8.67 -50.38 5.06
C ALA A 69 -10.09 -50.57 5.62
N VAL A 70 -10.26 -50.52 6.95
CA VAL A 70 -11.57 -50.58 7.62
C VAL A 70 -12.43 -49.37 7.26
N VAL A 71 -11.88 -48.15 7.28
CA VAL A 71 -12.60 -46.91 6.97
C VAL A 71 -13.03 -46.85 5.50
N ASP A 72 -12.19 -47.27 4.56
CA ASP A 72 -12.54 -47.30 3.12
C ASP A 72 -13.64 -48.34 2.82
N LEU A 73 -13.57 -49.53 3.41
CA LEU A 73 -14.66 -50.53 3.29
C LEU A 73 -15.97 -49.98 3.88
N TYR A 74 -15.92 -49.36 5.06
CA TYR A 74 -17.08 -48.74 5.69
C TYR A 74 -17.67 -47.58 4.85
N GLY A 75 -16.81 -46.72 4.28
CA GLY A 75 -17.21 -45.62 3.39
C GLY A 75 -17.82 -46.10 2.07
N ARG A 76 -17.39 -47.26 1.56
CA ARG A 76 -18.03 -47.96 0.43
C ARG A 76 -19.34 -48.69 0.80
N GLY A 77 -19.71 -48.71 2.08
CA GLY A 77 -20.88 -49.44 2.59
C GLY A 77 -20.69 -50.95 2.68
N GLU A 78 -19.46 -51.45 2.49
CA GLU A 78 -19.10 -52.86 2.61
C GLU A 78 -18.90 -53.23 4.10
N PRO A 79 -19.21 -54.49 4.51
CA PRO A 79 -18.94 -54.92 5.88
C PRO A 79 -17.42 -55.02 6.09
N ALA A 80 -16.87 -54.27 7.04
CA ALA A 80 -15.45 -54.35 7.42
C ALA A 80 -15.23 -55.44 8.49
N ASP A 81 -15.08 -56.69 8.04
CA ASP A 81 -14.77 -57.84 8.88
C ASP A 81 -13.37 -58.40 8.59
N ALA A 82 -12.94 -59.42 9.33
CA ALA A 82 -11.61 -60.03 9.17
C ALA A 82 -11.29 -60.49 7.74
N ILE A 83 -12.30 -60.94 6.98
CA ILE A 83 -12.14 -61.51 5.64
C ILE A 83 -12.08 -60.39 4.61
N THR A 84 -13.00 -59.41 4.68
CA THR A 84 -13.01 -58.28 3.75
C THR A 84 -11.81 -57.37 3.92
N VAL A 85 -11.38 -57.10 5.17
CA VAL A 85 -10.19 -56.30 5.47
C VAL A 85 -8.91 -56.99 5.00
N VAL A 86 -8.78 -58.32 5.18
CA VAL A 86 -7.65 -59.08 4.62
C VAL A 86 -7.65 -59.03 3.09
N ALA A 87 -8.81 -59.14 2.43
CA ALA A 87 -8.91 -59.06 0.98
C ALA A 87 -8.53 -57.67 0.43
N GLU A 88 -8.96 -56.59 1.08
CA GLU A 88 -8.60 -55.22 0.71
C GLU A 88 -7.11 -54.94 0.95
N LEU A 89 -6.55 -55.36 2.10
CA LEU A 89 -5.11 -55.24 2.38
C LEU A 89 -4.24 -56.10 1.46
N GLN A 90 -4.76 -57.22 0.95
CA GLN A 90 -4.10 -58.02 -0.09
C GLN A 90 -4.12 -57.32 -1.45
N LYS A 91 -5.25 -56.72 -1.83
CA LYS A 91 -5.43 -55.94 -3.06
C LYS A 91 -4.55 -54.68 -3.09
N ARG A 92 -4.35 -54.03 -1.94
CA ARG A 92 -3.41 -52.90 -1.75
C ARG A 92 -1.93 -53.33 -1.68
N GLY A 93 -1.63 -54.63 -1.54
CA GLY A 93 -0.27 -55.15 -1.39
C GLY A 93 0.34 -54.96 0.01
N GLU A 94 -0.46 -54.55 0.99
CA GLU A 94 0.01 -54.18 2.33
C GLU A 94 -0.09 -55.31 3.36
N LEU A 95 -0.82 -56.39 3.04
CA LEU A 95 -0.99 -57.58 3.90
C LEU A 95 0.35 -58.17 4.40
N GLY A 96 1.43 -58.06 3.62
CA GLY A 96 2.77 -58.49 4.05
C GLY A 96 3.42 -57.59 5.10
N ARG A 97 3.09 -56.29 5.12
CA ARG A 97 3.67 -55.28 6.04
C ARG A 97 3.01 -55.29 7.42
N ILE A 98 1.76 -55.75 7.51
CA ILE A 98 0.98 -55.78 8.76
C ILE A 98 1.14 -57.07 9.57
N GLY A 99 1.89 -58.07 9.08
CA GLY A 99 2.04 -59.39 9.73
C GLY A 99 1.15 -60.50 9.16
N GLY A 100 0.47 -60.26 8.04
CA GLY A 100 -0.36 -61.26 7.36
C GLY A 100 -1.75 -61.46 7.98
N ALA A 101 -2.56 -62.31 7.35
CA ALA A 101 -3.93 -62.59 7.78
C ALA A 101 -4.08 -63.07 9.25
N PRO A 102 -3.14 -63.84 9.86
CA PRO A 102 -3.25 -64.21 11.28
C PRO A 102 -3.34 -63.00 12.21
N TYR A 103 -2.60 -61.93 11.94
CA TYR A 103 -2.58 -60.75 12.81
C TYR A 103 -3.94 -60.06 12.93
N ILE A 104 -4.76 -60.07 11.86
CA ILE A 104 -6.11 -59.52 11.88
C ILE A 104 -7.04 -60.34 12.80
N HIS A 105 -6.85 -61.66 12.86
CA HIS A 105 -7.58 -62.52 13.80
C HIS A 105 -7.06 -62.39 15.24
N ASP A 106 -5.78 -62.11 15.44
CA ASP A 106 -5.21 -61.80 16.75
C ASP A 106 -5.79 -60.50 17.33
N LEU A 107 -5.96 -59.45 16.51
CA LEU A 107 -6.60 -58.19 16.91
C LEU A 107 -8.02 -58.41 17.45
N ILE A 108 -8.83 -59.22 16.76
CA ILE A 108 -10.19 -59.59 17.19
C ILE A 108 -10.16 -60.38 18.51
N SER A 109 -9.20 -61.29 18.66
CA SER A 109 -9.05 -62.13 19.85
C SER A 109 -8.59 -61.34 21.09
N MET A 110 -8.00 -60.16 20.89
CA MET A 110 -7.48 -59.31 21.97
C MET A 110 -8.55 -58.43 22.65
N VAL A 111 -9.74 -58.29 22.05
CA VAL A 111 -10.77 -57.34 22.49
C VAL A 111 -11.73 -57.97 23.52
N PRO A 112 -11.81 -57.42 24.75
CA PRO A 112 -12.74 -57.94 25.75
C PRO A 112 -14.20 -57.61 25.45
N THR A 113 -14.48 -56.48 24.80
CA THR A 113 -15.84 -55.99 24.45
C THR A 113 -15.76 -54.88 23.42
N ALA A 114 -16.46 -55.02 22.28
CA ALA A 114 -16.47 -54.01 21.21
C ALA A 114 -17.08 -52.65 21.65
N ALA A 115 -18.02 -52.67 22.60
CA ALA A 115 -18.66 -51.46 23.15
C ALA A 115 -17.69 -50.50 23.87
N ASN A 116 -16.46 -50.93 24.16
CA ASN A 116 -15.42 -50.09 24.77
C ASN A 116 -14.45 -49.48 23.74
N ALA A 117 -14.64 -49.71 22.44
CA ALA A 117 -13.75 -49.20 21.39
C ALA A 117 -13.58 -47.66 21.45
N GLY A 118 -14.68 -46.92 21.64
CA GLY A 118 -14.66 -45.46 21.81
C GLY A 118 -13.92 -44.96 23.05
N TYR A 119 -13.73 -45.80 24.08
CA TYR A 119 -12.88 -45.47 25.24
C TYR A 119 -11.39 -45.66 24.92
N TYR A 120 -11.03 -46.77 24.27
CA TYR A 120 -9.65 -47.01 23.83
C TYR A 120 -9.20 -46.02 22.75
N ALA A 121 -10.10 -45.62 21.85
CA ALA A 121 -9.87 -44.59 20.83
C ALA A 121 -9.42 -43.26 21.45
N ARG A 122 -10.04 -42.87 22.57
CA ARG A 122 -9.64 -41.68 23.34
C ARG A 122 -8.21 -41.78 23.87
N ILE A 123 -7.79 -42.96 24.35
CA ILE A 123 -6.42 -43.20 24.82
C ILE A 123 -5.43 -43.07 23.65
N VAL A 124 -5.73 -43.67 22.49
CA VAL A 124 -4.89 -43.53 21.27
C VAL A 124 -4.74 -42.06 20.88
N ARG A 125 -5.85 -41.30 20.84
CA ARG A 125 -5.86 -39.85 20.56
C ARG A 125 -5.02 -39.06 21.57
N GLU A 126 -5.14 -39.34 22.87
CA GLU A 126 -4.35 -38.67 23.90
C GLU A 126 -2.84 -38.93 23.75
N ARG A 127 -2.45 -40.16 23.39
CA ARG A 127 -1.05 -40.48 23.08
C ARG A 127 -0.57 -39.80 21.79
N ALA A 128 -1.40 -39.74 20.75
CA ALA A 128 -1.06 -39.05 19.50
C ALA A 128 -0.86 -37.54 19.68
N VAL A 129 -1.70 -36.87 20.49
CA VAL A 129 -1.52 -35.45 20.83
C VAL A 129 -0.23 -35.22 21.62
N LEU A 130 0.07 -36.07 22.61
CA LEU A 130 1.34 -36.00 23.35
C LEU A 130 2.56 -36.26 22.44
N ARG A 131 2.45 -37.14 21.44
CA ARG A 131 3.50 -37.40 20.44
C ARG A 131 3.73 -36.18 19.53
N ARG A 132 2.65 -35.60 18.97
CA ARG A 132 2.71 -34.35 18.18
C ARG A 132 3.30 -33.17 18.98
N LEU A 133 3.02 -33.08 20.28
CA LEU A 133 3.62 -32.06 21.16
C LEU A 133 5.14 -32.23 21.31
N VAL A 134 5.64 -33.47 21.41
CA VAL A 134 7.08 -33.76 21.47
C VAL A 134 7.77 -33.40 20.14
N GLU A 135 7.15 -33.73 19.01
CA GLU A 135 7.64 -33.40 17.67
C GLU A 135 7.70 -31.88 17.43
N ALA A 136 6.62 -31.15 17.75
CA ALA A 136 6.59 -29.70 17.64
C ALA A 136 7.65 -29.05 18.57
N GLY A 137 7.80 -29.55 19.80
CA GLY A 137 8.86 -29.12 20.70
C GLY A 137 10.27 -29.35 20.14
N THR A 138 10.50 -30.46 19.45
CA THR A 138 11.79 -30.73 18.77
C THR A 138 12.03 -29.79 17.60
N ARG A 139 11.01 -29.50 16.77
CA ARG A 139 11.12 -28.53 15.67
C ARG A 139 11.38 -27.11 16.16
N ILE A 140 10.74 -26.68 17.25
CA ILE A 140 10.99 -25.37 17.89
C ILE A 140 12.43 -25.25 18.40
N VAL A 141 12.96 -26.31 19.00
CA VAL A 141 14.38 -26.35 19.43
C VAL A 141 15.32 -26.26 18.21
N GLN A 142 15.01 -26.95 17.11
CA GLN A 142 15.79 -26.85 15.86
C GLN A 142 15.75 -25.44 15.25
N LEU A 143 14.58 -24.78 15.22
CA LEU A 143 14.45 -23.39 14.79
C LEU A 143 15.33 -22.43 15.60
N GLY A 144 15.45 -22.66 16.91
CA GLY A 144 16.32 -21.86 17.80
C GLY A 144 17.83 -22.04 17.55
N TYR A 145 18.26 -23.20 17.03
CA TYR A 145 19.67 -23.47 16.71
C TYR A 145 20.04 -23.17 15.26
N ALA A 146 19.08 -23.11 14.33
CA ALA A 146 19.31 -22.82 12.91
C ALA A 146 19.49 -21.32 12.60
N ALA A 147 19.41 -20.45 13.61
CA ALA A 147 19.24 -19.01 13.47
C ALA A 147 20.55 -18.20 13.40
N ASP A 148 21.49 -18.56 12.52
CA ASP A 148 22.59 -17.67 12.15
C ASP A 148 22.11 -16.60 11.15
N GLY A 149 21.53 -15.52 11.68
CA GLY A 149 21.21 -14.29 10.93
C GLY A 149 19.77 -14.10 10.43
N GLY A 150 18.82 -14.92 10.87
CA GLY A 150 17.40 -14.74 10.58
C GLY A 150 16.71 -13.68 11.48
N ASP A 151 15.61 -13.13 11.00
CA ASP A 151 14.75 -12.25 11.80
C ASP A 151 14.08 -13.02 12.96
N VAL A 152 14.18 -12.45 14.16
CA VAL A 152 13.69 -13.05 15.41
C VAL A 152 12.16 -13.15 15.43
N ASP A 153 11.46 -12.16 14.89
CA ASP A 153 9.99 -12.16 14.89
C ASP A 153 9.45 -13.26 13.97
N THR A 154 10.09 -13.48 12.82
CA THR A 154 9.80 -14.62 11.94
C THR A 154 10.02 -15.98 12.63
N ILE A 155 11.09 -16.14 13.41
CA ILE A 155 11.36 -17.38 14.17
C ILE A 155 10.29 -17.59 15.26
N VAL A 156 9.92 -16.54 16.00
CA VAL A 156 8.87 -16.59 17.03
C VAL A 156 7.51 -16.94 16.41
N ASN A 157 7.16 -16.36 15.26
CA ASN A 157 5.92 -16.66 14.55
C ASN A 157 5.86 -18.11 14.06
N ASN A 158 6.96 -18.64 13.51
CA ASN A 158 7.05 -20.05 13.12
C ASN A 158 6.95 -21.00 14.32
N ALA A 159 7.62 -20.67 15.44
CA ALA A 159 7.50 -21.44 16.67
C ALA A 159 6.08 -21.42 17.26
N GLN A 160 5.37 -20.29 17.18
CA GLN A 160 3.96 -20.22 17.56
C GLN A 160 3.08 -21.11 16.67
N ALA A 161 3.26 -21.06 15.35
CA ALA A 161 2.51 -21.89 14.41
C ALA A 161 2.67 -23.40 14.69
N GLU A 162 3.90 -23.83 15.00
CA GLU A 162 4.20 -25.20 15.42
C GLU A 162 3.43 -25.62 16.68
N VAL A 163 3.43 -24.81 17.75
CA VAL A 163 2.65 -25.08 18.97
C VAL A 163 1.14 -25.14 18.66
N TYR A 164 0.63 -24.22 17.84
CA TYR A 164 -0.80 -24.18 17.53
C TYR A 164 -1.27 -25.39 16.71
N SER A 165 -0.43 -25.95 15.84
CA SER A 165 -0.74 -27.18 15.07
C SER A 165 -1.11 -28.39 15.94
N VAL A 166 -0.56 -28.45 17.15
CA VAL A 166 -0.83 -29.52 18.14
C VAL A 166 -2.23 -29.39 18.75
N THR A 167 -2.82 -28.20 18.72
CA THR A 167 -4.11 -27.87 19.37
C THR A 167 -5.31 -27.84 18.43
N GLU A 168 -5.16 -28.17 17.13
CA GLU A 168 -6.30 -28.30 16.22
C GLU A 168 -7.29 -29.38 16.67
N ARG A 169 -8.39 -28.95 17.29
CA ARG A 169 -9.69 -29.60 17.08
C ARG A 169 -10.20 -29.16 15.72
N ARG A 170 -10.51 -30.10 14.83
CA ARG A 170 -11.27 -29.79 13.61
C ARG A 170 -12.70 -30.28 13.77
N ALA A 171 -13.66 -29.37 13.55
CA ALA A 171 -14.89 -29.76 12.89
C ALA A 171 -14.49 -30.26 11.49
N ALA A 172 -14.98 -31.42 11.09
CA ALA A 172 -14.70 -31.97 9.77
C ALA A 172 -15.66 -31.34 8.75
N GLU A 173 -15.11 -30.65 7.75
CA GLU A 173 -15.76 -30.52 6.46
C GLU A 173 -15.73 -31.90 5.78
N ASP A 174 -16.87 -32.58 5.74
CA ASP A 174 -17.14 -33.65 4.78
C ASP A 174 -18.66 -33.75 4.58
N TYR A 175 -19.08 -34.11 3.36
CA TYR A 175 -20.43 -33.90 2.82
C TYR A 175 -21.58 -34.31 3.76
N VAL A 176 -22.33 -33.31 4.24
CA VAL A 176 -23.55 -33.53 5.04
C VAL A 176 -24.72 -33.92 4.12
N PRO A 177 -25.51 -34.96 4.43
CA PRO A 177 -26.71 -35.29 3.68
C PRO A 177 -27.70 -34.12 3.62
N LEU A 178 -28.29 -33.87 2.45
CA LEU A 178 -29.22 -32.75 2.27
C LEU A 178 -30.40 -32.79 3.26
N GLY A 179 -30.83 -33.98 3.70
CA GLY A 179 -31.88 -34.14 4.72
C GLY A 179 -31.51 -33.53 6.08
N ASP A 180 -30.24 -33.58 6.46
CA ASP A 180 -29.76 -33.05 7.75
C ASP A 180 -29.55 -31.52 7.67
N ILE A 181 -29.23 -31.00 6.47
CA ILE A 181 -29.16 -29.56 6.18
C ILE A 181 -30.57 -28.96 6.11
N ILE A 182 -31.53 -29.66 5.49
CA ILE A 182 -32.92 -29.18 5.31
C ILE A 182 -33.57 -28.82 6.65
N GLY A 183 -33.27 -29.53 7.74
CA GLY A 183 -33.75 -29.17 9.07
C GLY A 183 -33.37 -27.74 9.46
N GLY A 184 -32.07 -27.44 9.46
CA GLY A 184 -31.57 -26.09 9.76
C GLY A 184 -32.05 -25.03 8.77
N THR A 185 -32.15 -25.35 7.48
CA THR A 185 -32.69 -24.42 6.47
C THR A 185 -34.19 -24.14 6.69
N VAL A 186 -34.97 -25.13 7.14
CA VAL A 186 -36.39 -24.93 7.49
C VAL A 186 -36.51 -24.08 8.76
N ASP A 187 -35.68 -24.33 9.78
CA ASP A 187 -35.63 -23.51 11.00
C ASP A 187 -35.27 -22.03 10.69
N GLU A 188 -34.33 -21.79 9.77
CA GLU A 188 -33.99 -20.46 9.26
C GLU A 188 -35.16 -19.80 8.48
N ILE A 189 -35.91 -20.58 7.69
CA ILE A 189 -37.10 -20.09 6.96
C ILE A 189 -38.26 -19.79 7.92
N GLU A 190 -38.46 -20.59 8.97
CA GLU A 190 -39.46 -20.31 10.01
C GLU A 190 -39.09 -19.05 10.81
N ALA A 191 -37.80 -18.89 11.17
CA ALA A 191 -37.29 -17.67 11.77
C ALA A 191 -37.52 -16.43 10.88
N ALA A 192 -37.27 -16.53 9.57
CA ALA A 192 -37.56 -15.45 8.60
C ALA A 192 -39.07 -15.23 8.37
N GLY A 193 -39.91 -16.25 8.60
CA GLY A 193 -41.37 -16.17 8.53
C GLY A 193 -41.98 -15.33 9.66
N HIS A 194 -41.34 -15.33 10.84
CA HIS A 194 -41.74 -14.54 11.99
C HIS A 194 -41.31 -13.06 11.89
N ARG A 195 -41.95 -12.30 10.98
CA ARG A 195 -41.79 -10.83 10.83
C ARG A 195 -42.34 -10.00 12.01
N GLY A 196 -42.30 -10.56 13.22
CA GLY A 196 -42.81 -9.96 14.45
C GLY A 196 -41.72 -9.34 15.33
N GLU A 197 -40.68 -10.10 15.70
CA GLU A 197 -39.85 -9.71 16.85
C GLU A 197 -38.40 -10.29 16.90
N GLY A 198 -37.87 -10.86 15.81
CA GLY A 198 -36.50 -11.40 15.77
C GLY A 198 -35.72 -11.04 14.51
N MET A 199 -34.58 -10.36 14.65
CA MET A 199 -33.60 -10.17 13.57
C MET A 199 -32.65 -11.38 13.51
N VAL A 200 -32.25 -11.79 12.31
CA VAL A 200 -31.35 -12.94 12.10
C VAL A 200 -29.88 -12.52 12.10
N GLY A 201 -29.55 -11.39 11.47
CA GLY A 201 -28.20 -10.83 11.45
C GLY A 201 -27.89 -9.92 12.65
N VAL A 202 -26.63 -9.45 12.73
CA VAL A 202 -26.22 -8.45 13.72
C VAL A 202 -26.87 -7.11 13.39
N PRO A 203 -27.63 -6.49 14.31
CA PRO A 203 -28.34 -5.24 14.04
C PRO A 203 -27.39 -4.06 13.87
N THR A 204 -27.55 -3.33 12.77
CA THR A 204 -26.79 -2.11 12.47
C THR A 204 -27.19 -0.95 13.38
N GLY A 205 -28.42 -0.96 13.88
CA GLY A 205 -28.97 0.10 14.72
C GLY A 205 -29.67 1.22 13.95
N PHE A 206 -29.91 1.02 12.66
CA PHE A 206 -30.74 1.85 11.79
C PHE A 206 -31.91 1.00 11.29
N ALA A 207 -33.13 1.30 11.73
CA ALA A 207 -34.30 0.46 11.50
C ALA A 207 -34.63 0.25 10.01
N ASP A 208 -34.28 1.20 9.14
CA ASP A 208 -34.48 1.09 7.70
C ASP A 208 -33.38 0.25 7.02
N LEU A 209 -32.13 0.31 7.50
CA LEU A 209 -31.04 -0.56 7.03
C LEU A 209 -31.22 -2.01 7.52
N ASP A 210 -31.66 -2.18 8.77
CA ASP A 210 -31.97 -3.49 9.33
C ASP A 210 -33.20 -4.11 8.63
N ARG A 211 -34.17 -3.30 8.15
CA ARG A 211 -35.28 -3.79 7.31
C ARG A 211 -34.85 -4.19 5.90
N LEU A 212 -33.84 -3.51 5.33
CA LEU A 212 -33.30 -3.84 4.01
C LEU A 212 -32.39 -5.08 4.03
N THR A 213 -31.61 -5.24 5.10
CA THR A 213 -30.55 -6.28 5.22
C THR A 213 -30.95 -7.48 6.07
N ASN A 214 -31.96 -7.37 6.94
CA ASN A 214 -32.25 -8.29 8.06
C ASN A 214 -31.10 -8.40 9.09
N GLY A 215 -30.29 -7.34 9.19
CA GLY A 215 -29.04 -7.29 9.94
C GLY A 215 -27.85 -7.78 9.12
N LEU A 216 -26.64 -7.65 9.68
CA LEU A 216 -25.40 -8.10 9.05
C LEU A 216 -25.22 -9.61 9.28
N HIS A 217 -25.18 -10.40 8.21
CA HIS A 217 -25.15 -11.86 8.34
C HIS A 217 -23.74 -12.42 8.59
N PRO A 218 -23.62 -13.55 9.33
CA PRO A 218 -22.39 -14.33 9.44
C PRO A 218 -21.69 -14.56 8.08
N GLY A 219 -20.36 -14.51 8.07
CA GLY A 219 -19.57 -14.77 6.87
C GLY A 219 -19.54 -13.65 5.81
N GLN A 220 -20.25 -12.53 6.03
CA GLN A 220 -20.24 -11.38 5.13
C GLN A 220 -19.01 -10.48 5.34
N MET A 221 -18.43 -10.02 4.23
CA MET A 221 -17.54 -8.87 4.18
C MET A 221 -18.35 -7.67 3.67
N ILE A 222 -18.42 -6.63 4.50
CA ILE A 222 -19.08 -5.37 4.22
C ILE A 222 -18.00 -4.30 4.03
N VAL A 223 -18.00 -3.62 2.88
CA VAL A 223 -17.18 -2.41 2.69
C VAL A 223 -18.02 -1.20 2.98
N LEU A 224 -17.66 -0.44 4.01
CA LEU A 224 -18.26 0.85 4.33
C LEU A 224 -17.32 1.92 3.81
N ALA A 225 -17.78 2.73 2.86
CA ALA A 225 -16.93 3.72 2.22
C ALA A 225 -17.51 5.13 2.24
N ALA A 226 -16.66 6.07 2.60
CA ALA A 226 -16.99 7.47 2.71
C ALA A 226 -15.92 8.32 2.01
N ARG A 227 -16.29 9.51 1.56
CA ARG A 227 -15.29 10.52 1.19
C ARG A 227 -14.60 11.01 2.47
N PRO A 228 -13.28 11.29 2.45
CA PRO A 228 -12.60 11.94 3.57
C PRO A 228 -13.37 13.18 4.02
N ALA A 229 -13.60 13.32 5.32
CA ALA A 229 -14.64 14.24 5.79
C ALA A 229 -14.40 15.70 5.39
N ILE A 230 -15.47 16.32 4.91
CA ILE A 230 -15.52 17.73 4.51
C ILE A 230 -15.76 18.59 5.74
N GLY A 231 -14.72 19.33 6.13
CA GLY A 231 -14.69 20.19 7.33
C GLY A 231 -13.27 20.60 7.71
N LYS A 232 -12.44 20.94 6.70
CA LYS A 232 -11.00 21.21 6.85
C LYS A 232 -10.53 22.40 6.00
N ALA A 233 -11.44 23.21 5.47
CA ALA A 233 -11.09 24.16 4.43
C ALA A 233 -10.56 25.47 5.03
N LEU A 234 -9.45 25.95 4.48
CA LEU A 234 -8.81 27.22 4.82
C LEU A 234 -8.84 28.13 3.60
N ALA A 235 -8.88 29.45 3.82
CA ALA A 235 -8.86 30.42 2.72
C ALA A 235 -7.62 30.24 1.85
N LEU A 236 -7.74 30.44 0.52
CA LEU A 236 -6.64 30.17 -0.42
C LEU A 236 -5.35 30.96 -0.12
N ASP A 237 -5.46 32.15 0.46
CA ASP A 237 -4.34 32.99 0.86
C ASP A 237 -3.66 32.52 2.18
N THR A 238 -4.20 31.49 2.84
CA THR A 238 -3.61 30.94 4.07
C THR A 238 -2.23 30.37 3.78
N PRO A 239 -1.16 30.92 4.39
CA PRO A 239 0.20 30.46 4.12
C PRO A 239 0.49 29.15 4.85
N LEU A 240 1.13 28.22 4.15
CA LEU A 240 1.53 26.90 4.65
C LEU A 240 3.07 26.81 4.66
N PRO A 241 3.70 26.38 5.77
CA PRO A 241 5.15 26.25 5.85
C PRO A 241 5.60 25.02 5.06
N THR A 242 6.70 25.18 4.31
CA THR A 242 7.38 24.10 3.59
C THR A 242 8.83 23.97 4.09
N PRO A 243 9.52 22.85 3.84
CA PRO A 243 10.95 22.71 4.14
C PRO A 243 11.83 23.77 3.44
N SER A 244 11.38 24.30 2.30
CA SER A 244 12.10 25.28 1.49
C SER A 244 11.71 26.74 1.75
N GLY A 245 10.55 27.00 2.37
CA GLY A 245 10.00 28.36 2.49
C GLY A 245 8.53 28.37 2.89
N TRP A 246 7.70 29.04 2.07
CA TRP A 246 6.25 29.12 2.22
C TRP A 246 5.56 28.80 0.89
N THR A 247 4.44 28.07 0.96
CA THR A 247 3.43 28.02 -0.11
C THR A 247 2.12 28.61 0.44
N THR A 248 1.08 28.70 -0.39
CA THR A 248 -0.28 29.07 0.04
C THR A 248 -1.24 27.93 -0.19
N MET A 249 -2.38 27.93 0.51
CA MET A 249 -3.45 26.95 0.31
C MET A 249 -3.99 26.96 -1.13
N GLY A 250 -3.91 28.09 -1.85
CA GLY A 250 -4.24 28.19 -3.27
C GLY A 250 -3.18 27.60 -4.20
N GLU A 251 -1.90 27.75 -3.88
CA GLU A 251 -0.79 27.36 -4.77
C GLU A 251 -0.34 25.90 -4.60
N VAL A 252 -0.52 25.32 -3.40
CA VAL A 252 -0.07 23.96 -3.06
C VAL A 252 -0.66 22.88 -3.97
N GLN A 253 0.18 21.91 -4.36
CA GLN A 253 -0.15 20.81 -5.26
C GLN A 253 0.17 19.44 -4.63
N VAL A 254 -0.32 18.38 -5.26
CA VAL A 254 0.03 17.00 -4.88
C VAL A 254 1.48 16.74 -5.25
N GLY A 255 2.26 16.23 -4.30
CA GLY A 255 3.71 16.07 -4.40
C GLY A 255 4.53 17.17 -3.73
N ASP A 256 3.94 18.31 -3.37
CA ASP A 256 4.63 19.36 -2.59
C ASP A 256 4.93 18.88 -1.17
N GLU A 257 5.98 19.42 -0.54
CA GLU A 257 6.31 19.16 0.86
C GLU A 257 5.76 20.26 1.79
N LEU A 258 4.97 19.84 2.78
CA LEU A 258 4.53 20.64 3.92
C LEU A 258 5.23 20.17 5.21
N ILE A 259 4.93 20.84 6.32
CA ILE A 259 5.39 20.43 7.65
C ILE A 259 4.22 19.91 8.50
N ALA A 260 4.40 18.76 9.13
CA ALA A 260 3.45 18.11 10.05
C ALA A 260 3.43 18.79 11.44
N ALA A 261 2.43 18.47 12.26
CA ALA A 261 2.22 19.10 13.57
C ALA A 261 3.37 18.92 14.58
N ASP A 262 4.12 17.82 14.44
CA ASP A 262 5.33 17.50 15.21
C ASP A 262 6.59 18.20 14.69
N GLY A 263 6.50 18.94 13.59
CA GLY A 263 7.62 19.67 12.99
C GLY A 263 8.32 18.94 11.84
N THR A 264 7.94 17.70 11.50
CA THR A 264 8.60 16.91 10.45
C THR A 264 8.13 17.27 9.03
N PRO A 265 9.01 17.20 8.00
CA PRO A 265 8.62 17.29 6.59
C PRO A 265 7.71 16.14 6.16
N THR A 266 6.69 16.44 5.34
CA THR A 266 5.73 15.46 4.85
C THR A 266 5.17 15.85 3.48
N GLN A 267 4.92 14.88 2.61
CA GLN A 267 4.38 15.14 1.28
C GLN A 267 2.86 15.30 1.28
N VAL A 268 2.37 16.23 0.46
CA VAL A 268 0.96 16.41 0.13
C VAL A 268 0.52 15.29 -0.81
N ILE A 269 -0.26 14.36 -0.29
CA ILE A 269 -0.84 13.26 -1.06
C ILE A 269 -2.15 13.67 -1.75
N ARG A 270 -2.78 14.77 -1.31
CA ARG A 270 -4.05 15.26 -1.88
C ARG A 270 -4.25 16.75 -1.64
N ALA A 271 -4.81 17.45 -2.63
CA ALA A 271 -5.36 18.79 -2.49
C ALA A 271 -6.75 18.82 -3.13
N THR A 272 -7.75 19.46 -2.50
CA THR A 272 -9.11 19.55 -3.07
C THR A 272 -9.14 20.55 -4.24
N GLU A 273 -10.23 20.57 -4.99
CA GLU A 273 -10.57 21.77 -5.76
C GLU A 273 -10.93 22.94 -4.81
N VAL A 274 -11.04 24.14 -5.37
CA VAL A 274 -11.42 25.34 -4.63
C VAL A 274 -12.92 25.28 -4.33
N LEU A 275 -13.28 25.44 -3.05
CA LEU A 275 -14.65 25.44 -2.57
C LEU A 275 -15.12 26.89 -2.38
N GLU A 276 -16.18 27.28 -3.08
CA GLU A 276 -16.77 28.61 -3.02
C GLU A 276 -18.07 28.61 -2.17
N ASP A 277 -18.64 29.78 -1.89
CA ASP A 277 -19.91 29.96 -1.16
C ASP A 277 -20.04 29.23 0.20
N ARG A 278 -18.97 29.23 1.00
CA ARG A 278 -18.96 28.72 2.38
C ARG A 278 -18.85 29.87 3.40
N PRO A 279 -19.67 29.88 4.48
CA PRO A 279 -19.49 30.80 5.58
C PRO A 279 -18.12 30.57 6.20
N CYS A 280 -17.35 31.64 6.27
CA CYS A 280 -16.00 31.67 6.74
C CYS A 280 -15.93 32.54 7.99
N TYR A 281 -14.99 32.22 8.87
CA TYR A 281 -14.76 32.98 10.08
C TYR A 281 -13.29 33.37 10.19
N GLU A 282 -13.03 34.64 10.53
CA GLU A 282 -11.73 35.11 10.99
C GLU A 282 -11.55 34.70 12.46
N VAL A 283 -10.69 33.71 12.70
CA VAL A 283 -10.27 33.27 14.03
C VAL A 283 -9.07 34.09 14.48
N VAL A 284 -9.21 34.81 15.60
CA VAL A 284 -8.17 35.70 16.16
C VAL A 284 -7.57 35.10 17.42
N PHE A 285 -6.24 34.98 17.46
CA PHE A 285 -5.48 34.43 18.60
C PHE A 285 -4.91 35.52 19.53
N ASP A 286 -4.59 35.17 20.77
CA ASP A 286 -4.11 36.09 21.81
C ASP A 286 -2.68 36.63 21.60
N ASP A 287 -2.02 36.23 20.52
CA ASP A 287 -0.78 36.80 19.97
C ASP A 287 -1.02 37.68 18.73
N GLY A 288 -2.28 37.93 18.36
CA GLY A 288 -2.66 38.76 17.23
C GLY A 288 -2.55 38.08 15.86
N THR A 289 -2.32 36.77 15.82
CA THR A 289 -2.47 36.00 14.58
C THR A 289 -3.94 35.86 14.22
N THR A 290 -4.24 35.91 12.91
CA THR A 290 -5.56 35.59 12.36
C THR A 290 -5.46 34.45 11.34
N ILE A 291 -6.52 33.66 11.24
CA ILE A 291 -6.71 32.65 10.18
C ILE A 291 -8.18 32.72 9.73
N VAL A 292 -8.41 32.71 8.42
CA VAL A 292 -9.75 32.56 7.85
C VAL A 292 -9.99 31.08 7.54
N ALA A 293 -10.97 30.50 8.23
CA ALA A 293 -11.31 29.09 8.14
C ALA A 293 -12.81 28.90 7.89
N ASP A 294 -13.19 27.80 7.23
CA ASP A 294 -14.61 27.49 7.04
C ASP A 294 -15.31 27.18 8.38
N ALA A 295 -16.62 27.41 8.46
CA ALA A 295 -17.41 27.19 9.67
C ALA A 295 -17.19 25.82 10.32
N LEU A 296 -17.03 24.79 9.48
CA LEU A 296 -16.88 23.39 9.89
C LEU A 296 -15.41 22.98 10.14
N HIS A 297 -14.44 23.88 9.95
CA HIS A 297 -13.02 23.59 10.09
C HIS A 297 -12.67 23.13 11.53
N GLU A 298 -12.13 21.91 11.66
CA GLU A 298 -11.85 21.25 12.93
C GLU A 298 -10.48 21.61 13.55
N TRP A 299 -10.50 22.23 14.72
CA TRP A 299 -9.33 22.66 15.50
C TRP A 299 -9.11 21.79 16.75
N ALA A 300 -7.86 21.35 16.99
CA ALA A 300 -7.49 20.72 18.26
C ALA A 300 -7.26 21.76 19.37
N THR A 301 -8.27 22.01 20.22
CA THR A 301 -8.29 23.10 21.20
C THR A 301 -8.68 22.65 22.61
N THR A 302 -8.07 23.24 23.64
CA THR A 302 -8.46 23.06 25.04
C THR A 302 -9.43 24.16 25.50
N THR A 303 -10.38 23.89 26.39
CA THR A 303 -11.15 24.95 27.08
C THR A 303 -10.52 25.40 28.40
N ARG A 304 -11.06 26.49 28.98
CA ARG A 304 -10.64 26.99 30.30
C ARG A 304 -10.97 26.01 31.44
N ALA A 305 -12.03 25.22 31.28
CA ALA A 305 -12.40 24.14 32.20
C ALA A 305 -11.35 23.01 32.14
N GLU A 306 -11.07 22.49 30.94
CA GLU A 306 -10.06 21.45 30.69
C GLU A 306 -8.71 21.76 31.31
N ARG A 307 -8.18 22.96 31.07
CA ARG A 307 -6.85 23.36 31.56
C ARG A 307 -6.74 23.47 33.09
N ARG A 308 -7.83 23.35 33.85
CA ARG A 308 -7.79 23.21 35.32
C ARG A 308 -7.57 21.77 35.78
N HIS A 309 -7.92 20.78 34.95
CA HIS A 309 -7.68 19.36 35.23
C HIS A 309 -6.32 18.94 34.65
N ARG A 310 -5.38 18.55 35.52
CA ARG A 310 -4.09 18.00 35.08
C ARG A 310 -4.33 16.71 34.29
N GLY A 311 -3.90 16.69 33.03
CA GLY A 311 -3.95 15.50 32.16
C GLY A 311 -4.96 15.55 31.01
N SER A 312 -5.82 16.58 30.90
CA SER A 312 -6.72 16.69 29.74
C SER A 312 -5.95 16.93 28.44
N ARG A 313 -6.25 16.14 27.38
CA ARG A 313 -5.59 16.19 26.06
C ARG A 313 -6.26 17.12 25.04
N GLY A 314 -7.35 17.81 25.39
CA GLY A 314 -8.03 18.75 24.47
C GLY A 314 -9.22 18.17 23.70
N GLY A 315 -10.10 19.07 23.27
CA GLY A 315 -11.25 18.81 22.39
C GLY A 315 -10.98 19.20 20.94
N ILE A 316 -11.41 18.41 19.97
CA ILE A 316 -11.57 18.91 18.61
C ILE A 316 -12.85 19.74 18.58
N ARG A 317 -12.81 20.93 17.95
CA ARG A 317 -13.94 21.88 17.86
C ARG A 317 -14.00 22.51 16.48
N THR A 318 -15.20 22.70 15.93
CA THR A 318 -15.35 23.46 14.69
C THR A 318 -15.13 24.95 14.93
N THR A 319 -14.84 25.71 13.87
CA THR A 319 -14.71 27.18 13.97
C THR A 319 -15.99 27.83 14.51
N ASP A 320 -17.16 27.34 14.09
CA ASP A 320 -18.47 27.81 14.55
C ASP A 320 -18.70 27.56 16.05
N GLU A 321 -18.34 26.39 16.57
CA GLU A 321 -18.39 26.10 18.01
C GLU A 321 -17.43 26.98 18.82
N ILE A 322 -16.24 27.27 18.27
CA ILE A 322 -15.29 28.21 18.88
C ILE A 322 -15.88 29.61 18.88
N ALA A 323 -16.57 30.05 17.82
CA ALA A 323 -17.26 31.34 17.77
C ALA A 323 -18.35 31.44 18.83
N ALA A 324 -19.25 30.46 18.90
CA ALA A 324 -20.34 30.40 19.86
C ALA A 324 -19.86 30.42 21.33
N THR A 325 -18.65 29.92 21.61
CA THR A 325 -18.13 29.75 22.99
C THR A 325 -16.77 30.40 23.24
N VAL A 326 -16.39 31.43 22.44
CA VAL A 326 -15.05 32.04 22.47
C VAL A 326 -14.67 32.64 23.83
N ARG A 327 -15.65 33.19 24.56
CA ARG A 327 -15.48 33.67 25.94
C ARG A 327 -16.27 32.79 26.92
N CYS A 328 -15.76 32.68 28.15
CA CYS A 328 -16.49 32.05 29.25
C CYS A 328 -17.58 32.98 29.79
N ASP A 329 -18.70 32.41 30.24
CA ASP A 329 -19.81 33.10 30.94
C ASP A 329 -19.46 33.46 32.40
N THR A 330 -18.26 34.01 32.60
CA THR A 330 -17.80 34.57 33.87
C THR A 330 -17.77 36.09 33.77
N ALA A 331 -17.92 36.79 34.92
CA ALA A 331 -17.97 38.25 34.98
C ALA A 331 -16.74 38.97 34.37
N ASP A 332 -15.66 38.24 34.10
CA ASP A 332 -14.42 38.71 33.50
C ASP A 332 -14.21 38.28 32.03
N ARG A 333 -15.23 37.67 31.38
CA ARG A 333 -15.30 37.31 29.94
C ARG A 333 -13.98 36.82 29.31
N ARG A 334 -13.26 35.95 30.02
CA ARG A 334 -11.93 35.48 29.59
C ARG A 334 -12.04 34.51 28.41
N ALA A 335 -10.98 34.46 27.59
CA ALA A 335 -10.83 33.49 26.50
C ALA A 335 -11.01 32.05 26.99
N ASN A 336 -11.86 31.31 26.29
CA ASN A 336 -12.21 29.93 26.62
C ASN A 336 -11.26 28.94 25.94
N HIS A 337 -11.07 29.06 24.63
CA HIS A 337 -10.35 28.10 23.78
C HIS A 337 -8.84 28.36 23.73
N ALA A 338 -8.02 27.31 23.61
CA ALA A 338 -6.59 27.43 23.32
C ALA A 338 -6.02 26.22 22.58
N ILE A 339 -5.39 26.47 21.45
CA ILE A 339 -4.77 25.49 20.56
C ILE A 339 -3.30 25.30 20.94
N ARG A 340 -2.80 24.07 20.86
CA ARG A 340 -1.40 23.76 21.16
C ARG A 340 -0.47 24.36 20.10
N THR A 341 0.69 24.89 20.50
CA THR A 341 1.74 25.27 19.53
C THR A 341 2.41 24.02 18.96
N SER A 342 2.90 24.14 17.72
CA SER A 342 3.79 23.13 17.11
C SER A 342 5.04 22.89 17.96
N ALA A 343 5.70 21.76 17.70
CA ALA A 343 7.10 21.60 18.11
C ALA A 343 8.02 22.51 17.27
N ALA A 344 9.33 22.43 17.52
CA ALA A 344 10.33 23.02 16.64
C ALA A 344 10.36 22.23 15.32
N LEU A 345 10.57 22.91 14.19
CA LEU A 345 10.62 22.22 12.89
C LEU A 345 11.89 21.36 12.80
N GLU A 346 11.76 20.10 12.36
CA GLU A 346 12.86 19.16 12.19
C GLU A 346 13.39 19.23 10.76
N LEU A 347 14.32 20.16 10.53
CA LEU A 347 14.91 20.44 9.20
C LEU A 347 16.38 20.02 9.15
N ALA A 348 16.84 19.64 7.96
CA ALA A 348 18.21 19.22 7.69
C ALA A 348 19.25 20.33 7.96
N GLU A 349 20.51 19.95 8.19
CA GLU A 349 21.60 20.89 8.35
C GLU A 349 21.97 21.55 7.00
N ALA A 350 22.08 22.88 6.98
CA ALA A 350 22.35 23.65 5.77
C ALA A 350 23.80 24.13 5.70
N GLU A 351 24.40 24.14 4.50
CA GLU A 351 25.69 24.78 4.25
C GLU A 351 25.53 26.31 4.19
N LEU A 352 25.79 26.98 5.31
CA LEU A 352 25.55 28.42 5.46
C LEU A 352 26.83 29.25 5.20
N PRO A 353 26.80 30.26 4.29
CA PRO A 353 27.97 31.07 3.96
C PRO A 353 28.60 31.86 5.11
N LEU A 354 27.85 32.10 6.19
CA LEU A 354 28.31 32.73 7.42
C LEU A 354 27.72 31.96 8.61
N HIS A 355 28.48 31.77 9.69
CA HIS A 355 27.97 31.06 10.86
C HIS A 355 26.71 31.76 11.43
N PRO A 356 25.63 31.01 11.75
CA PRO A 356 24.35 31.59 12.18
C PRO A 356 24.47 32.64 13.30
N TYR A 357 25.21 32.34 14.37
CA TYR A 357 25.47 33.28 15.46
C TYR A 357 26.11 34.60 15.00
N ALA A 358 27.11 34.52 14.12
CA ALA A 358 27.81 35.71 13.61
C ALA A 358 26.93 36.55 12.68
N LEU A 359 26.04 35.91 11.91
CA LEU A 359 24.99 36.63 11.17
C LEU A 359 24.01 37.30 12.12
N GLY A 360 23.56 36.61 13.18
CA GLY A 360 22.63 37.14 14.18
C GLY A 360 23.16 38.39 14.89
N VAL A 361 24.42 38.36 15.33
CA VAL A 361 25.12 39.52 15.92
C VAL A 361 25.17 40.69 14.94
N TRP A 362 25.41 40.44 13.65
CA TRP A 362 25.44 41.51 12.65
C TRP A 362 24.02 42.01 12.28
N LEU A 363 23.00 41.14 12.28
CA LEU A 363 21.62 41.55 12.03
C LEU A 363 21.09 42.44 13.16
N GLY A 364 21.46 42.18 14.42
CA GLY A 364 21.22 43.08 15.55
C GLY A 364 22.05 44.37 15.47
N ASP A 365 23.20 44.44 16.15
CA ASP A 365 24.01 45.67 16.28
C ASP A 365 25.10 45.83 15.18
N GLY A 366 24.91 45.18 14.03
CA GLY A 366 25.77 45.35 12.85
C GLY A 366 25.46 46.59 12.01
N HIS A 367 26.49 47.15 11.39
CA HIS A 367 26.39 48.32 10.52
C HIS A 367 25.85 47.94 9.14
N ALA A 368 24.69 48.49 8.75
CA ALA A 368 24.03 48.16 7.48
C ALA A 368 24.91 48.28 6.22
N ALA A 369 25.93 49.15 6.24
CA ALA A 369 26.83 49.41 5.12
C ALA A 369 28.19 48.66 5.17
N GLY A 370 28.44 47.78 6.15
CA GLY A 370 29.71 47.03 6.20
C GLY A 370 29.79 45.92 7.25
N ALA A 371 30.79 45.05 7.11
CA ALA A 371 31.05 43.93 8.03
C ALA A 371 31.65 44.40 9.37
N ARG A 372 30.86 45.15 10.14
CA ARG A 372 31.20 45.68 11.46
C ARG A 372 30.01 45.59 12.39
N PHE A 373 30.25 45.39 13.68
CA PHE A 373 29.25 45.43 14.73
C PHE A 373 29.77 46.20 15.94
N THR A 374 28.86 46.73 16.75
CA THR A 374 29.20 47.34 18.04
C THR A 374 28.93 46.33 19.15
N SER A 375 29.75 46.33 20.21
CA SER A 375 29.47 45.57 21.43
C SER A 375 30.14 46.21 22.63
N ALA A 376 29.47 46.20 23.79
CA ALA A 376 30.09 46.47 25.09
C ALA A 376 30.54 45.19 25.81
N ASP A 377 30.06 44.02 25.36
CA ASP A 377 30.35 42.72 25.94
C ASP A 377 31.49 42.03 25.16
N PRO A 378 32.65 41.73 25.80
CA PRO A 378 33.80 41.11 25.13
C PRO A 378 33.59 39.62 24.83
N GLU A 379 32.62 38.97 25.46
CA GLU A 379 32.23 37.58 25.17
C GLU A 379 31.77 37.39 23.72
N ILE A 380 31.11 38.40 23.12
CA ILE A 380 30.58 38.34 21.75
C ILE A 380 31.70 38.20 20.70
N PRO A 381 32.71 39.10 20.62
CA PRO A 381 33.84 38.91 19.70
C PRO A 381 34.64 37.63 20.00
N MET A 382 34.83 37.26 21.28
CA MET A 382 35.51 36.01 21.64
C MET A 382 34.78 34.76 21.11
N ARG A 383 33.45 34.72 21.21
CA ARG A 383 32.64 33.62 20.63
C ARG A 383 32.72 33.61 19.11
N ILE A 384 32.68 34.77 18.45
CA ILE A 384 32.85 34.88 16.99
C ILE A 384 34.24 34.38 16.53
N GLU A 385 35.29 34.60 17.33
CA GLU A 385 36.63 34.07 17.06
C GLU A 385 36.71 32.55 17.28
N GLY A 386 36.05 32.02 18.32
CA GLY A 386 35.87 30.59 18.52
C GLY A 386 35.12 29.88 17.39
N LEU A 387 34.28 30.62 16.65
CA LEU A 387 33.57 30.14 15.45
C LEU A 387 34.40 30.28 14.15
N GLY A 388 35.69 30.59 14.25
CA GLY A 388 36.62 30.61 13.10
C GLY A 388 36.63 31.91 12.28
N LEU A 389 35.95 32.97 12.74
CA LEU A 389 36.06 34.32 12.16
C LEU A 389 37.11 35.16 12.91
N VAL A 390 37.38 36.37 12.43
CA VAL A 390 38.29 37.32 13.10
C VAL A 390 37.54 38.60 13.45
N ALA A 391 37.56 39.02 14.72
CA ALA A 391 36.81 40.16 15.24
C ALA A 391 37.73 41.29 15.73
N THR A 392 38.36 42.02 14.80
CA THR A 392 39.33 43.07 15.15
C THR A 392 38.67 44.36 15.65
N GLN A 393 38.96 44.80 16.88
CA GLN A 393 38.56 46.11 17.41
C GLN A 393 39.07 47.26 16.52
N GLN A 394 38.30 48.35 16.43
CA GLN A 394 38.55 49.50 15.53
C GLN A 394 38.56 50.82 16.31
N GLY A 395 39.78 51.31 16.61
CA GLY A 395 40.01 52.61 17.24
C GLY A 395 39.96 52.59 18.78
N ASN A 396 40.46 53.67 19.39
CA ASN A 396 40.31 53.93 20.82
C ASN A 396 39.06 54.78 21.04
N SER A 397 37.92 54.14 21.29
CA SER A 397 36.74 54.82 21.84
C SER A 397 36.78 54.73 23.36
N ASP A 398 36.84 55.87 24.06
CA ASP A 398 36.80 55.97 25.54
C ASP A 398 35.43 55.62 26.17
N GLY A 399 34.57 54.93 25.41
CA GLY A 399 33.24 54.49 25.85
C GLY A 399 33.18 52.98 26.13
N ALA A 400 32.16 52.56 26.87
CA ALA A 400 31.97 51.14 27.20
C ALA A 400 31.67 50.25 25.98
N ALA A 401 31.09 50.81 24.91
CA ALA A 401 30.83 50.11 23.66
C ALA A 401 31.97 50.31 22.66
N GLN A 402 32.49 49.21 22.12
CA GLN A 402 33.61 49.17 21.18
C GLN A 402 33.14 48.72 19.78
N LEU A 403 33.79 49.24 18.74
CA LEU A 403 33.51 48.88 17.35
C LEU A 403 34.42 47.73 16.90
N TYR A 404 33.85 46.67 16.33
CA TYR A 404 34.58 45.51 15.81
C TYR A 404 34.39 45.35 14.30
N SER A 405 35.44 44.97 13.58
CA SER A 405 35.38 44.56 12.16
C SER A 405 35.43 43.04 12.03
N LEU A 406 34.45 42.47 11.34
CA LEU A 406 34.39 41.05 11.01
C LEU A 406 35.20 40.75 9.75
N ARG A 407 36.09 39.77 9.83
CA ARG A 407 36.91 39.30 8.71
C ARG A 407 36.90 37.78 8.65
N LEU A 408 37.08 37.25 7.45
CA LEU A 408 37.42 35.84 7.27
C LEU A 408 38.84 35.59 7.81
N PRO A 409 39.16 34.38 8.28
CA PRO A 409 40.53 34.04 8.66
C PRO A 409 41.47 34.25 7.47
N PRO A 410 42.74 34.66 7.71
CA PRO A 410 43.70 34.86 6.64
C PRO A 410 43.88 33.55 5.87
N ALA A 411 43.70 33.61 4.55
CA ALA A 411 43.87 32.44 3.69
C ALA A 411 45.30 31.86 3.87
N PRO A 412 45.46 30.52 3.87
CA PRO A 412 46.71 29.87 4.28
C PRO A 412 47.91 30.45 3.52
N ALA A 413 48.99 30.69 4.26
CA ALA A 413 50.20 31.33 3.76
C ALA A 413 50.71 30.61 2.51
N ILE A 414 51.13 31.38 1.50
CA ILE A 414 51.74 30.79 0.31
C ILE A 414 53.18 30.47 0.67
N GLU A 415 53.56 29.19 0.61
CA GLU A 415 54.92 28.76 0.95
C GLU A 415 55.98 29.46 0.09
N GLU A 416 57.09 29.82 0.74
CA GLU A 416 58.28 30.29 0.04
C GLU A 416 58.83 29.18 -0.87
N ARG A 417 59.36 29.57 -2.04
CA ARG A 417 59.90 28.60 -3.01
C ARG A 417 61.14 29.13 -3.71
N PRO A 418 62.05 28.25 -4.16
CA PRO A 418 63.18 28.65 -4.98
C PRO A 418 62.69 29.15 -6.36
N CYS A 419 63.32 30.22 -6.84
CA CYS A 419 63.12 30.71 -8.20
C CYS A 419 63.68 29.72 -9.23
N VAL A 420 62.86 29.30 -10.20
CA VAL A 420 63.27 28.34 -11.24
C VAL A 420 64.35 28.86 -12.21
N VAL A 421 64.72 30.14 -12.12
CA VAL A 421 65.76 30.79 -12.96
C VAL A 421 67.06 31.06 -12.19
N CYS A 422 67.01 31.31 -10.87
CA CYS A 422 68.19 31.73 -10.09
C CYS A 422 68.34 31.07 -8.72
N GLY A 423 67.50 30.10 -8.37
CA GLY A 423 67.52 29.38 -7.08
C GLY A 423 67.08 30.21 -5.86
N ALA A 424 67.11 31.54 -5.91
CA ALA A 424 66.77 32.41 -4.79
C ALA A 424 65.34 32.15 -4.28
N VAL A 425 65.22 31.91 -2.98
CA VAL A 425 63.94 31.74 -2.28
C VAL A 425 63.15 33.05 -2.32
N PHE A 426 61.86 32.97 -2.64
CA PHE A 426 60.95 34.11 -2.65
C PHE A 426 59.53 33.69 -2.30
N LEU A 427 58.74 34.63 -1.77
CA LEU A 427 57.31 34.48 -1.54
C LEU A 427 56.54 34.82 -2.84
N PRO A 428 55.86 33.86 -3.48
CA PRO A 428 55.17 34.11 -4.75
C PRO A 428 53.77 34.72 -4.50
N ARG A 429 53.35 35.66 -5.37
CA ARG A 429 52.02 36.31 -5.26
C ARG A 429 50.84 35.37 -5.51
N THR A 430 51.02 34.36 -6.36
CA THR A 430 50.07 33.26 -6.59
C THR A 430 50.84 31.94 -6.77
N SER A 431 50.18 30.80 -6.62
CA SER A 431 50.79 29.47 -6.73
C SER A 431 51.42 29.16 -8.10
N GLN A 432 51.07 29.92 -9.14
CA GLN A 432 51.59 29.81 -10.50
C GLN A 432 52.89 30.61 -10.73
N VAL A 433 53.21 31.59 -9.86
CA VAL A 433 54.45 32.38 -10.00
C VAL A 433 55.66 31.53 -9.60
N ARG A 434 56.58 31.32 -10.55
CA ARG A 434 57.80 30.50 -10.38
C ARG A 434 59.11 31.30 -10.37
N THR A 435 59.07 32.62 -10.59
CA THR A 435 60.28 33.45 -10.72
C THR A 435 60.32 34.63 -9.75
N CYS A 436 61.53 34.97 -9.30
CA CYS A 436 61.81 35.99 -8.27
C CYS A 436 61.35 37.43 -8.55
N GLY A 437 61.07 37.79 -9.80
CA GLY A 437 60.73 39.17 -10.20
C GLY A 437 61.86 40.21 -10.10
N ARG A 438 62.99 39.91 -9.44
CA ARG A 438 64.19 40.76 -9.30
C ARG A 438 65.03 40.77 -10.59
N SER A 439 66.21 40.14 -10.59
CA SER A 439 67.06 39.96 -11.78
C SER A 439 66.45 39.01 -12.83
N CYS A 440 65.43 38.24 -12.46
CA CYS A 440 64.84 37.17 -13.26
C CYS A 440 64.00 37.65 -14.47
N GLY A 441 63.55 38.91 -14.49
CA GLY A 441 62.83 39.54 -15.61
C GLY A 441 61.56 38.81 -16.12
N GLY A 442 60.98 37.90 -15.35
CA GLY A 442 59.84 37.06 -15.76
C GLY A 442 60.15 36.04 -16.86
N ARG A 443 61.41 35.82 -17.23
CA ARG A 443 61.81 34.97 -18.38
C ARG A 443 61.80 33.47 -18.06
N ALA A 444 60.61 32.90 -17.85
CA ALA A 444 60.43 31.46 -17.63
C ALA A 444 60.21 30.64 -18.93
N LYS A 445 59.88 31.29 -20.06
CA LYS A 445 59.41 30.67 -21.32
C LYS A 445 60.35 29.64 -21.99
N ALA A 446 61.59 29.47 -21.52
CA ALA A 446 62.58 28.57 -22.11
C ALA A 446 63.18 27.54 -21.12
N VAL A 447 62.74 27.54 -19.84
CA VAL A 447 63.40 26.75 -18.77
C VAL A 447 62.41 25.84 -18.01
N SER A 448 61.10 26.01 -18.19
CA SER A 448 60.10 25.12 -17.58
C SER A 448 58.95 24.82 -18.53
N SER A 449 58.31 23.66 -18.35
CA SER A 449 57.05 23.29 -18.99
C SER A 449 55.99 24.40 -18.83
N PRO A 450 55.01 24.50 -19.75
CA PRO A 450 53.92 25.47 -19.67
C PRO A 450 53.30 25.50 -18.26
N VAL A 451 53.17 26.69 -17.71
CA VAL A 451 52.49 26.87 -16.43
C VAL A 451 50.99 26.80 -16.72
N PRO A 452 50.21 25.96 -16.00
CA PRO A 452 48.76 25.95 -16.13
C PRO A 452 48.20 27.35 -15.91
N GLU A 453 47.16 27.71 -16.65
CA GLU A 453 46.46 28.98 -16.46
C GLU A 453 46.05 29.11 -14.99
N PRO A 454 46.22 30.28 -14.36
CA PRO A 454 45.87 30.46 -12.95
C PRO A 454 44.36 30.30 -12.73
N THR A 455 43.94 29.14 -12.25
CA THR A 455 42.53 28.86 -11.92
C THR A 455 42.16 29.34 -10.51
N CYS A 456 40.89 29.71 -10.33
CA CYS A 456 40.31 30.05 -9.04
C CYS A 456 40.09 28.78 -8.21
N PRO A 457 40.57 28.70 -6.95
CA PRO A 457 40.43 27.51 -6.11
C PRO A 457 38.96 27.22 -5.77
N ASP A 458 38.09 28.24 -5.77
CA ASP A 458 36.68 28.08 -5.38
C ASP A 458 35.76 27.70 -6.56
N CYS A 459 36.18 27.85 -7.83
CA CYS A 459 35.28 27.62 -8.98
C CYS A 459 35.96 27.11 -10.27
N GLY A 460 37.24 26.77 -10.24
CA GLY A 460 37.99 26.19 -11.36
C GLY A 460 38.27 27.13 -12.56
N ARG A 461 37.54 28.24 -12.72
CA ARG A 461 37.71 29.18 -13.83
C ARG A 461 39.03 29.95 -13.79
N GLU A 462 39.53 30.32 -14.97
CA GLU A 462 40.70 31.18 -15.16
C GLU A 462 40.57 32.51 -14.39
N SER A 463 41.67 32.96 -13.79
CA SER A 463 41.76 34.13 -12.90
C SER A 463 42.86 35.07 -13.38
N THR A 464 42.54 36.34 -13.57
CA THR A 464 43.47 37.36 -14.09
C THR A 464 44.50 37.82 -13.05
N GLY A 465 45.32 36.91 -12.55
CA GLY A 465 46.43 37.17 -11.62
C GLY A 465 46.06 37.29 -10.13
N LEU A 466 44.81 37.06 -9.75
CA LEU A 466 44.34 37.05 -8.36
C LEU A 466 44.24 35.60 -7.82
N ARG A 467 44.45 35.39 -6.52
CA ARG A 467 44.32 34.07 -5.87
C ARG A 467 42.90 33.49 -5.97
N ARG A 468 41.88 34.34 -6.00
CA ARG A 468 40.48 34.01 -6.34
C ARG A 468 40.07 34.89 -7.51
N CYS A 469 39.26 34.38 -8.43
CA CYS A 469 38.71 35.21 -9.50
C CYS A 469 37.80 36.30 -8.92
N GLN A 470 37.59 37.39 -9.66
CA GLN A 470 36.85 38.54 -9.15
C GLN A 470 35.40 38.22 -8.75
N SER A 471 34.74 37.28 -9.44
CA SER A 471 33.38 36.85 -9.11
C SER A 471 33.31 36.12 -7.76
N CYS A 472 34.15 35.10 -7.53
CA CYS A 472 34.23 34.43 -6.22
C CYS A 472 34.69 35.38 -5.11
N HIS A 473 35.60 36.31 -5.40
CA HIS A 473 35.98 37.32 -4.42
C HIS A 473 34.82 38.26 -4.06
N ASN A 474 34.00 38.65 -5.04
CA ASN A 474 32.82 39.49 -4.84
C ASN A 474 31.64 38.77 -4.19
N ALA A 475 31.55 37.44 -4.31
CA ALA A 475 30.49 36.60 -3.74
C ALA A 475 30.77 36.17 -2.29
N HIS A 476 31.98 35.67 -2.01
CA HIS A 476 32.35 35.10 -0.71
C HIS A 476 33.82 35.34 -0.30
N GLY A 477 34.52 36.25 -0.97
CA GLY A 477 35.93 36.56 -0.70
C GLY A 477 36.21 37.29 0.61
N THR A 478 35.19 37.89 1.24
CA THR A 478 35.23 38.62 2.50
C THR A 478 33.88 38.52 3.21
N VAL A 479 33.80 38.77 4.52
CA VAL A 479 32.49 38.83 5.23
C VAL A 479 31.57 39.87 4.61
N GLN A 480 32.08 41.01 4.13
CA GLN A 480 31.27 42.02 3.43
C GLN A 480 30.79 41.55 2.05
N ALA A 481 31.53 40.67 1.37
CA ALA A 481 31.04 40.00 0.15
C ALA A 481 29.89 39.04 0.47
N ILE A 482 30.03 38.24 1.53
CA ILE A 482 29.01 37.29 1.99
C ILE A 482 27.72 38.01 2.40
N LEU A 483 27.82 39.09 3.21
CA LEU A 483 26.66 39.90 3.58
C LEU A 483 25.97 40.58 2.38
N ARG A 484 26.71 40.79 1.28
CA ARG A 484 26.15 41.33 0.03
C ARG A 484 25.47 40.25 -0.81
N SER A 485 26.04 39.04 -0.89
CA SER A 485 25.41 37.92 -1.61
C SER A 485 24.17 37.39 -0.89
N LEU A 486 24.06 37.57 0.43
CA LEU A 486 22.86 37.33 1.22
C LEU A 486 21.80 38.46 1.15
N ASP A 487 22.02 39.53 0.39
CA ASP A 487 21.14 40.73 0.29
C ASP A 487 20.78 41.41 1.64
N VAL A 488 21.55 41.17 2.71
CA VAL A 488 21.28 41.77 4.03
C VAL A 488 21.89 43.16 4.20
N MET A 489 22.86 43.53 3.35
CA MET A 489 23.45 44.88 3.32
C MET A 489 22.41 45.95 2.95
N SER A 490 22.26 46.98 3.80
CA SER A 490 21.23 48.03 3.70
C SER A 490 19.76 47.55 3.72
N ASN A 491 19.53 46.24 3.81
CA ASN A 491 18.23 45.56 3.77
C ASN A 491 18.23 44.46 4.84
N LYS A 492 18.36 44.84 6.11
CA LYS A 492 18.43 43.89 7.23
C LYS A 492 17.17 43.02 7.30
N HIS A 493 17.36 41.73 7.06
CA HIS A 493 16.36 40.66 7.09
C HIS A 493 17.07 39.32 7.37
N ILE A 494 16.34 38.26 7.73
CA ILE A 494 16.93 36.92 7.83
C ILE A 494 16.76 36.22 6.47
N PRO A 495 17.85 35.73 5.82
CA PRO A 495 17.71 34.99 4.57
C PRO A 495 17.04 33.63 4.79
N GLU A 496 16.23 33.19 3.82
CA GLU A 496 15.36 32.01 3.92
C GLU A 496 16.10 30.71 4.27
N GLN A 497 17.29 30.50 3.68
CA GLN A 497 18.19 29.39 4.01
C GLN A 497 18.58 29.31 5.50
N TYR A 498 18.52 30.41 6.27
CA TYR A 498 18.71 30.40 7.72
C TYR A 498 17.40 30.19 8.49
N LEU A 499 16.24 30.57 7.92
CA LEU A 499 14.91 30.27 8.46
C LEU A 499 14.48 28.81 8.22
N ARG A 500 15.17 28.10 7.32
CA ARG A 500 14.99 26.66 7.02
C ARG A 500 16.20 25.78 7.34
N ALA A 501 17.20 26.35 8.00
CA ALA A 501 18.32 25.62 8.57
C ALA A 501 17.89 24.66 9.70
N SER A 502 18.78 23.77 10.14
CA SER A 502 18.51 22.86 11.25
C SER A 502 18.17 23.60 12.55
N GLU A 503 17.52 22.92 13.49
CA GLU A 503 17.11 23.52 14.76
C GLU A 503 18.30 24.13 15.52
N SER A 504 19.45 23.45 15.54
CA SER A 504 20.69 23.94 16.17
C SER A 504 21.20 25.22 15.51
N GLN A 505 21.24 25.26 14.17
CA GLN A 505 21.65 26.44 13.40
C GLN A 505 20.68 27.62 13.63
N ARG A 506 19.37 27.38 13.70
CA ARG A 506 18.35 28.40 14.04
C ARG A 506 18.46 28.91 15.47
N ARG A 507 18.77 28.04 16.44
CA ARG A 507 19.03 28.42 17.84
C ARG A 507 20.27 29.32 17.96
N GLU A 508 21.36 28.99 17.25
CA GLU A 508 22.57 29.84 17.21
C GLU A 508 22.29 31.22 16.58
N LEU A 509 21.49 31.30 15.51
CA LEU A 509 21.06 32.58 14.93
C LEU A 509 20.27 33.42 15.94
N LEU A 510 19.28 32.81 16.60
CA LEU A 510 18.45 33.47 17.61
C LEU A 510 19.32 33.99 18.77
N ALA A 511 20.30 33.20 19.23
CA ALA A 511 21.22 33.61 20.28
C ALA A 511 22.05 34.85 19.88
N GLY A 512 22.56 34.92 18.65
CA GLY A 512 23.30 36.11 18.17
C GLY A 512 22.46 37.39 18.11
N LEU A 513 21.20 37.26 17.68
CA LEU A 513 20.22 38.36 17.68
C LEU A 513 19.88 38.81 19.11
N LEU A 514 19.77 37.88 20.05
CA LEU A 514 19.40 38.17 21.44
C LEU A 514 20.56 38.66 22.31
N ASP A 515 21.78 38.22 22.02
CA ASP A 515 22.98 38.69 22.72
C ASP A 515 23.34 40.13 22.37
N THR A 516 22.94 40.60 21.19
CA THR A 516 22.96 42.03 20.83
C THR A 516 21.69 42.74 21.32
N ASP A 517 20.62 42.74 20.50
CA ASP A 517 19.40 43.55 20.72
C ASP A 517 18.33 42.88 21.60
N GLY A 518 18.60 41.69 22.13
CA GLY A 518 17.72 41.00 23.08
C GLY A 518 17.87 41.47 24.53
N THR A 519 16.79 41.45 25.28
CA THR A 519 16.75 41.72 26.72
C THR A 519 15.86 40.71 27.46
N VAL A 520 16.06 40.55 28.76
CA VAL A 520 15.17 39.75 29.63
C VAL A 520 14.32 40.70 30.45
N ASN A 521 13.01 40.68 30.22
CA ASN A 521 12.09 41.57 30.93
C ASN A 521 11.94 41.19 32.42
N PRO A 522 11.29 42.01 33.26
CA PRO A 522 11.10 41.69 34.68
C PRO A 522 10.25 40.44 34.96
N THR A 523 9.50 39.92 33.97
CA THR A 523 8.72 38.67 34.12
C THR A 523 9.50 37.42 33.70
N GLY A 524 10.75 37.57 33.26
CA GLY A 524 11.61 36.47 32.81
C GLY A 524 11.45 36.08 31.34
N SER A 525 10.73 36.87 30.54
CA SER A 525 10.51 36.61 29.11
C SER A 525 11.58 37.32 28.26
N PRO A 526 12.23 36.62 27.30
CA PRO A 526 13.03 37.25 26.26
C PRO A 526 12.24 38.29 25.44
N GLN A 527 12.88 39.41 25.15
CA GLN A 527 12.36 40.49 24.30
C GLN A 527 13.41 40.90 23.28
N PHE A 528 13.07 40.85 21.99
CA PHE A 528 13.86 41.41 20.89
C PHE A 528 13.17 42.66 20.37
N CYS A 529 13.89 43.77 20.23
CA CYS A 529 13.32 45.07 19.84
C CYS A 529 14.10 45.69 18.68
N VAL A 530 13.43 45.95 17.55
CA VAL A 530 14.07 46.49 16.35
C VAL A 530 13.16 47.47 15.61
N THR A 531 13.73 48.39 14.83
CA THR A 531 12.95 49.36 14.01
C THR A 531 12.67 48.88 12.58
N SER A 532 13.36 47.83 12.11
CA SER A 532 13.06 47.20 10.81
C SER A 532 11.86 46.26 10.94
N ARG A 533 10.73 46.62 10.31
CA ARG A 533 9.53 45.77 10.28
C ARG A 533 9.80 44.40 9.66
N ARG A 534 10.64 44.34 8.62
CA ARG A 534 11.02 43.09 7.93
C ARG A 534 11.77 42.16 8.89
N LEU A 535 12.90 42.61 9.45
CA LEU A 535 13.65 41.83 10.42
C LEU A 535 12.80 41.42 11.64
N ALA A 536 11.87 42.27 12.09
CA ALA A 536 10.95 41.90 13.17
C ALA A 536 10.00 40.76 12.78
N LEU A 537 9.48 40.74 11.54
CA LEU A 537 8.66 39.62 11.05
C LEU A 537 9.50 38.34 10.87
N ASP A 538 10.72 38.45 10.33
CA ASP A 538 11.60 37.30 10.13
C ASP A 538 12.03 36.67 11.47
N VAL A 539 12.36 37.50 12.47
CA VAL A 539 12.66 37.01 13.84
C VAL A 539 11.42 36.40 14.49
N ARG A 540 10.22 36.91 14.19
CA ARG A 540 8.96 36.31 14.66
C ARG A 540 8.74 34.92 14.06
N GLU A 541 9.04 34.74 12.77
CA GLU A 541 9.03 33.44 12.10
C GLU A 541 10.08 32.50 12.69
N LEU A 542 11.34 32.96 12.88
CA LEU A 542 12.39 32.18 13.51
C LEU A 542 11.95 31.64 14.88
N VAL A 543 11.36 32.51 15.72
CA VAL A 543 10.83 32.16 17.04
C VAL A 543 9.68 31.14 16.94
N HIS A 544 8.74 31.30 16.00
CA HIS A 544 7.69 30.30 15.77
C HIS A 544 8.24 28.95 15.28
N SER A 545 9.23 28.96 14.40
CA SER A 545 9.85 27.74 13.85
C SER A 545 10.59 26.91 14.91
N LEU A 546 10.93 27.50 16.05
CA LEU A 546 11.51 26.84 17.21
C LEU A 546 10.44 26.40 18.24
N GLY A 547 9.17 26.36 17.85
CA GLY A 547 8.04 25.96 18.71
C GLY A 547 7.61 27.02 19.73
N TYR A 548 8.24 28.20 19.76
CA TYR A 548 7.95 29.23 20.75
C TYR A 548 6.77 30.11 20.35
N ARG A 549 5.92 30.44 21.32
CA ARG A 549 4.88 31.45 21.16
C ARG A 549 5.46 32.87 21.32
N SER A 550 5.17 33.74 20.34
CA SER A 550 5.55 35.17 20.37
C SER A 550 4.35 36.11 20.50
N GLY A 551 4.50 37.19 21.26
CA GLY A 551 3.63 38.36 21.25
C GLY A 551 4.31 39.55 20.56
N TRP A 552 3.50 40.40 19.94
CA TRP A 552 3.93 41.57 19.15
C TRP A 552 3.48 42.87 19.83
N SER A 553 4.35 43.88 19.86
CA SER A 553 3.95 45.23 20.27
C SER A 553 4.72 46.29 19.50
N GLU A 554 4.04 47.39 19.18
CA GLU A 554 4.60 48.51 18.43
C GLU A 554 4.65 49.75 19.33
N ARG A 555 5.76 50.49 19.27
CA ARG A 555 5.95 51.73 20.02
C ARG A 555 6.51 52.82 19.12
N ALA A 556 5.88 53.98 19.13
CA ALA A 556 6.42 55.17 18.49
C ALA A 556 7.74 55.58 19.18
N VAL A 557 8.80 55.72 18.40
CA VAL A 557 10.15 56.11 18.83
C VAL A 557 10.66 57.28 17.98
N ARG A 558 11.71 57.97 18.43
CA ARG A 558 12.35 59.05 17.67
C ARG A 558 13.20 58.48 16.53
N GLY A 559 12.55 58.14 15.42
CA GLY A 559 13.20 57.73 14.18
C GLY A 559 13.85 58.89 13.42
N ARG A 560 14.73 58.55 12.47
CA ARG A 560 15.28 59.52 11.49
C ARG A 560 14.39 59.64 10.25
N THR A 561 13.50 58.67 10.04
CA THR A 561 12.58 58.53 8.91
C THR A 561 11.27 57.92 9.40
N VAL A 562 10.18 58.05 8.64
CA VAL A 562 8.88 57.43 8.99
C VAL A 562 9.03 55.94 9.29
N GLY A 563 9.77 55.20 8.45
CA GLY A 563 10.03 53.77 8.64
C GLY A 563 10.95 53.40 9.83
N THR A 564 11.60 54.36 10.48
CA THR A 564 12.39 54.14 11.71
C THR A 564 11.76 54.76 12.96
N SER A 565 10.57 55.36 12.83
CA SER A 565 9.82 55.97 13.93
C SER A 565 8.91 54.99 14.68
N THR A 566 8.92 53.71 14.31
CA THR A 566 8.24 52.62 15.02
C THR A 566 9.26 51.57 15.43
N ALA A 567 9.25 51.19 16.70
CA ALA A 567 9.99 50.06 17.23
C ALA A 567 9.01 48.88 17.41
N TYR A 568 9.38 47.74 16.85
CA TYR A 568 8.65 46.48 16.93
C TYR A 568 9.34 45.62 18.00
N THR A 569 8.61 45.29 19.06
CA THR A 569 9.09 44.43 20.14
C THR A 569 8.40 43.08 20.09
N ILE A 570 9.19 42.04 19.88
CA ILE A 570 8.79 40.64 19.94
C ILE A 570 9.06 40.17 21.36
N THR A 571 8.05 39.71 22.08
CA THR A 571 8.19 39.11 23.41
C THR A 571 7.77 37.66 23.33
N PHE A 572 8.67 36.73 23.59
CA PHE A 572 8.33 35.31 23.66
C PHE A 572 8.75 34.75 25.02
N THR A 573 8.32 33.54 25.36
CA THR A 573 8.70 32.90 26.63
C THR A 573 9.04 31.44 26.38
N THR A 574 10.14 30.99 26.95
CA THR A 574 10.70 29.66 26.77
C THR A 574 11.46 29.25 28.03
N ASP A 575 11.51 27.95 28.31
CA ASP A 575 12.37 27.32 29.31
C ASP A 575 13.79 27.06 28.78
N ASP A 576 14.00 27.11 27.47
CA ASP A 576 15.30 26.89 26.83
C ASP A 576 16.33 28.01 27.09
N ASP A 577 17.60 27.66 26.97
CA ASP A 577 18.73 28.59 27.05
C ASP A 577 18.97 29.27 25.69
N VAL A 578 18.20 30.32 25.41
CA VAL A 578 18.25 31.09 24.14
C VAL A 578 19.30 32.22 24.09
N PHE A 579 20.08 32.42 25.15
CA PHE A 579 21.16 33.40 25.19
C PHE A 579 22.51 32.69 25.28
N ALA A 580 23.49 33.16 24.51
CA ALA A 580 24.85 32.67 24.55
C ALA A 580 25.76 33.53 25.46
N LEU A 581 25.40 34.80 25.69
CA LEU A 581 26.07 35.71 26.60
C LEU A 581 25.75 35.36 28.06
N GLU A 582 26.78 35.13 28.89
CA GLU A 582 26.61 34.51 30.21
C GLU A 582 25.71 35.35 31.13
N ARG A 583 25.90 36.68 31.15
CA ARG A 583 25.06 37.58 31.98
C ARG A 583 23.58 37.54 31.59
N LYS A 584 23.26 37.40 30.29
CA LYS A 584 21.87 37.33 29.81
C LYS A 584 21.29 35.95 30.06
N ARG A 585 22.08 34.88 29.88
CA ARG A 585 21.71 33.49 30.19
C ARG A 585 21.40 33.30 31.67
N LEU A 586 22.26 33.78 32.56
CA LEU A 586 22.02 33.75 34.02
C LEU A 586 20.79 34.59 34.41
N LEU A 587 20.64 35.79 33.85
CA LEU A 587 19.48 36.64 34.11
C LEU A 587 18.16 36.02 33.63
N HIS A 588 18.18 35.32 32.48
CA HIS A 588 17.05 34.53 32.01
C HIS A 588 16.75 33.38 32.97
N LYS A 589 17.77 32.59 33.34
CA LYS A 589 17.66 31.45 34.27
C LYS A 589 17.14 31.85 35.66
N GLU A 590 17.54 33.01 36.18
CA GLU A 590 17.08 33.55 37.47
C GLU A 590 15.63 34.05 37.42
N ARG A 591 15.24 34.73 36.32
CA ARG A 591 13.92 35.36 36.21
C ARG A 591 12.84 34.49 35.57
N ARG A 592 13.21 33.49 34.76
CA ARG A 592 12.25 32.63 34.04
C ARG A 592 11.41 31.84 35.03
N ARG A 593 10.11 31.79 34.74
CA ARG A 593 9.16 31.01 35.55
C ARG A 593 9.24 29.53 35.15
N PRO A 594 8.93 28.59 36.05
CA PRO A 594 8.82 27.18 35.69
C PRO A 594 7.85 26.99 34.51
N SER A 595 8.13 26.02 33.66
CA SER A 595 7.32 25.74 32.47
C SER A 595 5.85 25.54 32.85
N THR A 596 4.94 26.21 32.14
CA THR A 596 3.49 26.07 32.37
C THR A 596 2.78 25.74 31.06
N PRO A 597 1.63 25.04 31.08
CA PRO A 597 0.84 24.75 29.87
C PRO A 597 0.36 25.98 29.08
N ARG A 598 0.60 27.20 29.58
CA ARG A 598 0.35 28.45 28.85
C ARG A 598 1.46 28.82 27.86
N LEU A 599 2.64 28.22 27.97
CA LEU A 599 3.76 28.46 27.06
C LEU A 599 3.57 27.71 25.74
N THR A 600 2.96 26.51 25.83
CA THR A 600 2.72 25.59 24.70
C THR A 600 1.30 25.71 24.13
N SER A 601 0.62 26.86 24.29
CA SER A 601 -0.74 27.07 23.78
C SER A 601 -1.06 28.53 23.44
N ARG A 602 -1.70 28.75 22.28
CA ARG A 602 -2.28 30.03 21.80
C ARG A 602 -3.77 30.05 22.13
N PHE A 603 -4.29 31.13 22.70
CA PHE A 603 -5.71 31.24 23.09
C PHE A 603 -6.53 31.91 21.99
N VAL A 604 -7.72 31.41 21.67
CA VAL A 604 -8.64 32.12 20.77
C VAL A 604 -9.31 33.24 21.55
N VAL A 605 -9.19 34.48 21.07
CA VAL A 605 -9.74 35.68 21.72
C VAL A 605 -10.94 36.26 21.02
N ASP A 606 -11.06 36.05 19.73
CA ASP A 606 -12.18 36.52 18.92
C ASP A 606 -12.42 35.54 17.77
N VAL A 607 -13.66 35.40 17.33
CA VAL A 607 -14.00 34.72 16.08
C VAL A 607 -15.13 35.51 15.44
N ARG A 608 -14.94 35.93 14.20
CA ARG A 608 -15.87 36.83 13.50
C ARG A 608 -16.30 36.21 12.20
N GLU A 609 -17.59 36.21 11.93
CA GLU A 609 -18.11 35.86 10.61
C GLU A 609 -17.57 36.87 9.58
N VAL A 610 -17.08 36.38 8.45
CA VAL A 610 -16.61 37.18 7.31
C VAL A 610 -17.37 36.76 6.04
N PRO A 611 -17.45 37.63 5.01
CA PRO A 611 -17.99 37.23 3.72
C PRO A 611 -17.32 35.94 3.23
N SER A 612 -18.09 35.08 2.55
CA SER A 612 -17.56 33.86 1.96
C SER A 612 -16.32 34.17 1.11
N VAL A 613 -15.24 33.44 1.37
CA VAL A 613 -14.03 33.45 0.54
C VAL A 613 -13.83 32.05 -0.03
N PRO A 614 -13.14 31.90 -1.18
CA PRO A 614 -12.76 30.59 -1.66
C PRO A 614 -11.83 29.90 -0.65
N VAL A 615 -12.15 28.64 -0.31
CA VAL A 615 -11.43 27.83 0.68
C VAL A 615 -11.06 26.46 0.10
N ARG A 616 -9.99 25.84 0.57
CA ARG A 616 -9.47 24.56 0.05
C ARG A 616 -8.85 23.73 1.18
N CYS A 617 -8.79 22.41 0.99
CA CYS A 617 -8.19 21.47 1.93
C CYS A 617 -6.98 20.76 1.30
N VAL A 618 -5.99 20.42 2.12
CA VAL A 618 -4.91 19.48 1.76
C VAL A 618 -4.84 18.30 2.74
N GLU A 619 -4.22 17.23 2.28
CA GLU A 619 -4.02 15.96 2.97
C GLU A 619 -2.57 15.53 2.79
N ILE A 620 -1.95 15.07 3.87
CA ILE A 620 -0.52 14.79 3.98
C ILE A 620 -0.26 13.32 4.33
N ALA A 621 0.92 12.82 3.94
CA ALA A 621 1.35 11.44 4.18
C ALA A 621 1.64 11.10 5.67
N HIS A 622 1.68 12.09 6.56
CA HIS A 622 2.04 11.88 7.97
C HIS A 622 0.98 11.08 8.75
N PRO A 623 1.35 10.13 9.64
CA PRO A 623 0.40 9.29 10.37
C PRO A 623 -0.62 10.03 11.25
N GLU A 624 -0.28 11.23 11.77
CA GLU A 624 -1.24 12.03 12.55
C GLU A 624 -2.26 12.78 11.66
N HIS A 625 -2.03 12.86 10.34
CA HIS A 625 -2.79 13.66 9.37
C HIS A 625 -2.97 15.16 9.72
N LEU A 626 -2.23 15.66 10.72
CA LEU A 626 -2.17 17.07 11.14
C LEU A 626 -1.02 17.80 10.42
N TYR A 627 -1.32 18.79 9.59
CA TYR A 627 -0.32 19.71 9.01
C TYR A 627 -0.36 21.08 9.68
N LEU A 628 0.73 21.84 9.59
CA LEU A 628 0.83 23.19 10.11
C LEU A 628 0.22 24.21 9.14
N ALA A 629 -0.67 25.07 9.62
CA ALA A 629 -1.24 26.17 8.86
C ALA A 629 -0.92 27.56 9.46
N SER A 630 -0.91 28.59 8.62
CA SER A 630 -0.55 29.99 8.89
C SER A 630 0.91 30.27 9.22
N ARG A 631 1.28 31.56 9.26
CA ARG A 631 2.58 32.07 9.78
C ARG A 631 2.83 31.79 11.26
N SER A 632 1.91 31.09 11.92
CA SER A 632 1.95 30.70 13.33
C SER A 632 1.86 29.19 13.57
N MET A 633 1.80 28.38 12.51
CA MET A 633 1.99 26.93 12.55
C MET A 633 0.98 26.21 13.48
N ILE A 634 -0.25 25.99 12.99
CA ILE A 634 -1.41 25.50 13.77
C ILE A 634 -2.02 24.20 13.14
N PRO A 635 -2.36 23.13 13.92
CA PRO A 635 -2.80 21.79 13.42
C PRO A 635 -4.32 21.43 13.44
N THR A 636 -4.78 20.44 12.61
CA THR A 636 -6.23 20.18 12.24
C THR A 636 -6.62 18.68 11.89
N HIS A 637 -7.85 18.14 12.21
CA HIS A 637 -8.21 16.68 12.24
C HIS A 637 -9.62 16.23 11.63
N ASN A 638 -10.03 14.93 11.70
CA ASN A 638 -11.28 14.27 11.19
C ASN A 638 -11.95 13.21 12.20
N SER A 639 -12.52 12.04 11.79
CA SER A 639 -13.97 11.74 11.55
C SER A 639 -14.57 10.54 12.38
N THR A 640 -15.60 9.75 11.93
CA THR A 640 -16.39 8.86 12.87
C THR A 640 -17.29 7.61 12.53
N LEU A 641 -17.77 7.29 11.31
CA LEU A 641 -19.01 6.45 11.15
C LEU A 641 -18.96 4.99 11.69
N GLY A 642 -17.89 4.21 11.50
CA GLY A 642 -17.92 2.76 11.82
C GLY A 642 -18.12 2.40 13.30
N ILE A 643 -17.85 3.36 14.18
CA ILE A 643 -17.99 3.23 15.64
C ILE A 643 -19.46 3.08 16.06
N ASP A 644 -20.41 3.63 15.30
CA ASP A 644 -21.84 3.56 15.63
C ASP A 644 -22.46 2.17 15.46
N ILE A 645 -22.01 1.41 14.46
CA ILE A 645 -22.51 0.06 14.21
C ILE A 645 -22.02 -0.89 15.32
N ALA A 646 -20.74 -0.79 15.70
CA ALA A 646 -20.18 -1.51 16.85
C ALA A 646 -20.88 -1.14 18.17
N ARG A 647 -21.21 0.14 18.36
CA ARG A 647 -22.01 0.62 19.50
C ARG A 647 -23.38 -0.06 19.55
N SER A 648 -24.09 -0.14 18.41
CA SER A 648 -25.39 -0.80 18.37
C SER A 648 -25.30 -2.27 18.75
N ALA A 649 -24.43 -3.02 18.08
CA ALA A 649 -24.25 -4.46 18.31
C ALA A 649 -23.94 -4.78 19.78
N SER A 650 -22.93 -4.15 20.39
CA SER A 650 -22.50 -4.51 21.74
C SER A 650 -23.28 -3.84 22.87
N ILE A 651 -23.67 -2.56 22.75
CA ILE A 651 -24.27 -1.82 23.89
C ILE A 651 -25.80 -1.90 23.90
N LYS A 652 -26.46 -2.06 22.75
CA LYS A 652 -27.92 -2.23 22.70
C LYS A 652 -28.36 -3.70 22.66
N HIS A 653 -27.57 -4.56 22.03
CA HIS A 653 -27.95 -5.95 21.73
C HIS A 653 -27.05 -7.02 22.36
N ASP A 654 -26.09 -6.61 23.22
CA ASP A 654 -25.19 -7.50 23.98
C ASP A 654 -24.38 -8.48 23.11
N MET A 655 -24.14 -8.12 21.84
CA MET A 655 -23.38 -8.95 20.90
C MET A 655 -21.90 -8.57 20.91
N THR A 656 -21.03 -9.55 21.10
CA THR A 656 -19.58 -9.33 21.14
C THR A 656 -19.06 -8.73 19.84
N SER A 657 -18.40 -7.57 19.92
CA SER A 657 -17.77 -6.94 18.75
C SER A 657 -16.35 -6.47 19.03
N VAL A 658 -15.54 -6.35 17.98
CA VAL A 658 -14.17 -5.83 18.04
C VAL A 658 -13.97 -4.72 17.02
N VAL A 659 -13.34 -3.63 17.45
CA VAL A 659 -12.89 -2.51 16.61
C VAL A 659 -11.37 -2.51 16.57
N PHE A 660 -10.81 -2.76 15.39
CA PHE A 660 -9.41 -2.51 15.08
C PHE A 660 -9.28 -1.11 14.52
N SER A 661 -8.59 -0.24 15.25
CA SER A 661 -8.40 1.15 14.88
C SER A 661 -6.94 1.43 14.60
N LEU A 662 -6.65 1.75 13.34
CA LEU A 662 -5.33 2.07 12.83
C LEU A 662 -5.09 3.59 12.77
N GLU A 663 -6.16 4.40 12.76
CA GLU A 663 -6.11 5.88 12.77
C GLU A 663 -6.35 6.46 14.18
N MET A 664 -7.34 5.96 14.93
CA MET A 664 -7.81 6.59 16.18
C MET A 664 -7.36 5.85 17.45
N SER A 665 -6.96 6.59 18.49
CA SER A 665 -6.63 5.99 19.79
C SER A 665 -7.87 5.45 20.53
N ARG A 666 -7.70 4.40 21.34
CA ARG A 666 -8.77 3.79 22.14
C ARG A 666 -9.52 4.79 23.02
N ASN A 667 -8.79 5.73 23.62
CA ASN A 667 -9.40 6.78 24.44
C ASN A 667 -10.34 7.68 23.64
N GLU A 668 -10.03 7.96 22.37
CA GLU A 668 -10.88 8.78 21.53
C GLU A 668 -12.16 8.04 21.12
N ILE A 669 -12.04 6.75 20.77
CA ILE A 669 -13.17 5.87 20.45
C ILE A 669 -14.10 5.75 21.66
N THR A 670 -13.56 5.44 22.85
CA THR A 670 -14.33 5.36 24.10
C THR A 670 -15.08 6.67 24.39
N MET A 671 -14.47 7.84 24.16
CA MET A 671 -15.13 9.13 24.37
C MET A 671 -16.26 9.38 23.36
N ARG A 672 -16.09 8.98 22.09
CA ARG A 672 -17.12 9.06 21.05
C ARG A 672 -18.28 8.10 21.35
N LEU A 673 -18.00 6.87 21.79
CA LEU A 673 -19.00 5.91 22.26
C LEU A 673 -19.83 6.43 23.44
N LEU A 674 -19.17 6.93 24.49
CA LEU A 674 -19.84 7.50 25.66
C LEU A 674 -20.72 8.71 25.30
N SER A 675 -20.23 9.58 24.42
CA SER A 675 -20.98 10.74 23.89
C SER A 675 -22.25 10.31 23.14
N ALA A 676 -22.09 9.39 22.19
CA ALA A 676 -23.16 8.91 21.32
C ALA A 676 -24.27 8.21 22.11
N GLU A 677 -23.91 7.46 23.15
CA GLU A 677 -24.81 6.68 23.99
C GLU A 677 -25.48 7.52 25.10
N ALA A 678 -24.69 8.26 25.88
CA ALA A 678 -25.22 9.11 26.96
C ALA A 678 -26.01 10.33 26.45
N ARG A 679 -25.95 10.60 25.13
CA ARG A 679 -26.47 11.82 24.49
C ARG A 679 -25.91 13.08 25.15
N ILE A 680 -24.65 12.99 25.56
CA ILE A 680 -23.85 14.11 26.07
C ILE A 680 -22.96 14.54 24.93
N HIS A 681 -22.99 15.84 24.61
CA HIS A 681 -22.19 16.41 23.53
C HIS A 681 -20.71 16.00 23.70
N LEU A 682 -20.06 15.45 22.68
CA LEU A 682 -18.67 14.95 22.78
C LEU A 682 -17.73 16.03 23.35
N GLN A 683 -17.99 17.27 22.95
CA GLN A 683 -17.42 18.51 23.46
C GLN A 683 -17.44 18.62 25.00
N LYS A 684 -18.61 18.36 25.62
CA LYS A 684 -18.84 18.39 27.08
C LYS A 684 -18.10 17.26 27.81
N MET A 685 -17.99 16.10 27.16
CA MET A 685 -17.25 14.97 27.72
C MET A 685 -15.74 15.22 27.67
N ARG A 686 -15.21 15.55 26.48
CA ARG A 686 -13.78 15.88 26.29
C ARG A 686 -13.35 17.07 27.15
N ASN A 687 -14.27 17.96 27.49
CA ASN A 687 -13.95 19.17 28.24
C ASN A 687 -14.14 19.11 29.77
N GLY A 688 -14.78 18.06 30.30
CA GLY A 688 -15.07 17.95 31.73
C GLY A 688 -16.06 19.01 32.26
N SER A 689 -16.74 19.77 31.40
CA SER A 689 -17.77 20.75 31.77
C SER A 689 -19.17 20.11 31.90
N MET A 690 -19.21 18.84 32.25
CA MET A 690 -20.44 18.09 32.49
C MET A 690 -21.12 18.66 33.75
N GLY A 691 -22.38 19.11 33.60
CA GLY A 691 -23.21 19.48 34.74
C GLY A 691 -23.64 18.24 35.54
N GLU A 692 -24.28 18.43 36.69
CA GLU A 692 -24.76 17.29 37.50
C GLU A 692 -25.68 16.36 36.70
N ASP A 693 -26.55 16.91 35.84
CA ASP A 693 -27.40 16.14 34.92
C ASP A 693 -26.61 15.33 33.87
N ASP A 694 -25.51 15.89 33.35
CA ASP A 694 -24.64 15.19 32.39
C ASP A 694 -23.85 14.08 33.11
N TRP A 695 -23.39 14.32 34.36
CA TRP A 695 -22.79 13.29 35.20
C TRP A 695 -23.77 12.18 35.57
N GLN A 696 -25.04 12.49 35.84
CA GLN A 696 -26.08 11.49 36.08
C GLN A 696 -26.36 10.65 34.83
N LYS A 697 -26.47 11.27 33.65
CA LYS A 697 -26.58 10.55 32.36
C LYS A 697 -25.39 9.63 32.15
N LEU A 698 -24.16 10.14 32.29
CA LEU A 698 -22.95 9.36 32.13
C LEU A 698 -22.87 8.19 33.11
N ALA A 699 -23.21 8.41 34.38
CA ALA A 699 -23.25 7.35 35.38
C ALA A 699 -24.29 6.28 35.03
N SER A 700 -25.46 6.68 34.51
CA SER A 700 -26.52 5.76 34.09
C SER A 700 -26.17 4.91 32.85
N THR A 701 -25.29 5.41 31.97
CA THR A 701 -24.80 4.67 30.79
C THR A 701 -23.47 3.95 31.01
N MET A 702 -22.64 4.39 31.97
CA MET A 702 -21.35 3.78 32.28
C MET A 702 -21.47 2.30 32.65
N GLY A 703 -22.52 1.91 33.39
CA GLY A 703 -22.79 0.49 33.69
C GLY A 703 -22.92 -0.33 32.40
N LYS A 704 -23.87 0.07 31.54
CA LYS A 704 -24.13 -0.59 30.24
C LYS A 704 -22.89 -0.70 29.35
N ILE A 705 -22.07 0.35 29.29
CA ILE A 705 -20.87 0.37 28.43
C ILE A 705 -19.73 -0.46 29.04
N THR A 706 -19.65 -0.56 30.36
CA THR A 706 -18.64 -1.39 31.06
C THR A 706 -19.01 -2.88 31.01
N GLU A 707 -20.30 -3.20 30.99
CA GLU A 707 -20.84 -4.55 30.89
C GLU A 707 -20.88 -5.07 29.43
N ALA A 708 -21.02 -4.18 28.44
CA ALA A 708 -21.11 -4.52 27.03
C ALA A 708 -19.82 -5.21 26.49
N PRO A 709 -19.95 -6.27 25.67
CA PRO A 709 -18.81 -7.04 25.14
C PRO A 709 -18.13 -6.37 23.92
N LEU A 710 -17.72 -5.12 24.08
CA LEU A 710 -17.03 -4.32 23.06
C LEU A 710 -15.52 -4.27 23.30
N PHE A 711 -14.74 -4.80 22.36
CA PHE A 711 -13.28 -4.83 22.40
C PHE A 711 -12.69 -3.79 21.44
N ILE A 712 -11.65 -3.06 21.85
CA ILE A 712 -10.96 -2.06 21.02
C ILE A 712 -9.46 -2.35 21.03
N ASP A 713 -8.86 -2.44 19.85
CA ASP A 713 -7.42 -2.60 19.66
C ASP A 713 -6.88 -1.45 18.78
N ASP A 714 -6.01 -0.65 19.36
CA ASP A 714 -5.40 0.56 18.77
C ASP A 714 -3.89 0.40 18.53
N SER A 715 -3.43 -0.83 18.26
CA SER A 715 -2.03 -1.09 17.93
C SER A 715 -1.72 -0.66 16.48
N PRO A 716 -0.72 0.21 16.24
CA PRO A 716 -0.38 0.67 14.90
C PRO A 716 0.26 -0.45 14.06
N ASN A 717 0.17 -0.33 12.72
CA ASN A 717 0.84 -1.21 11.75
C ASN A 717 0.54 -2.72 11.92
N MET A 718 -0.66 -3.08 12.38
CA MET A 718 -1.01 -4.47 12.66
C MET A 718 -1.14 -5.30 11.37
N SER A 719 -0.48 -6.45 11.34
CA SER A 719 -0.59 -7.40 10.22
C SER A 719 -1.91 -8.16 10.24
N LEU A 720 -2.34 -8.65 9.06
CA LEU A 720 -3.57 -9.44 8.98
C LEU A 720 -3.49 -10.75 9.79
N MET A 721 -2.30 -11.34 9.96
CA MET A 721 -2.13 -12.55 10.79
C MET A 721 -2.38 -12.27 12.26
N GLU A 722 -1.95 -11.10 12.77
CA GLU A 722 -2.24 -10.68 14.15
C GLU A 722 -3.74 -10.38 14.33
N ILE A 723 -4.38 -9.69 13.39
CA ILE A 723 -5.83 -9.46 13.39
C ILE A 723 -6.57 -10.81 13.45
N ARG A 724 -6.22 -11.76 12.57
CA ARG A 724 -6.80 -13.12 12.54
C ARG A 724 -6.60 -13.86 13.86
N ALA A 725 -5.40 -13.83 14.44
CA ALA A 725 -5.12 -14.47 15.72
C ALA A 725 -5.90 -13.83 16.89
N LYS A 726 -6.02 -12.50 16.91
CA LYS A 726 -6.82 -11.75 17.90
C LYS A 726 -8.32 -12.07 17.77
N CYS A 727 -8.87 -12.07 16.55
CA CYS A 727 -10.26 -12.43 16.27
C CYS A 727 -10.58 -13.87 16.66
N ARG A 728 -9.75 -14.86 16.27
CA ARG A 728 -9.90 -16.27 16.68
C ARG A 728 -9.96 -16.43 18.20
N ARG A 729 -9.05 -15.76 18.91
CA ARG A 729 -8.99 -15.79 20.39
C ARG A 729 -10.23 -15.16 21.03
N LEU A 730 -10.78 -14.10 20.44
CA LEU A 730 -12.03 -13.48 20.89
C LEU A 730 -13.24 -14.36 20.58
N LYS A 731 -13.33 -14.97 19.39
CA LYS A 731 -14.38 -15.91 19.00
C LYS A 731 -14.45 -17.09 19.98
N GLN A 732 -13.30 -17.69 20.32
CA GLN A 732 -13.22 -18.81 21.25
C GLN A 732 -13.61 -18.46 22.70
N LYS A 733 -13.32 -17.23 23.16
CA LYS A 733 -13.52 -16.83 24.57
C LYS A 733 -14.84 -16.11 24.86
N HIS A 734 -15.38 -15.38 23.87
CA HIS A 734 -16.47 -14.44 24.05
C HIS A 734 -17.53 -14.51 22.94
N ASP A 735 -17.50 -15.53 22.07
CA ASP A 735 -18.37 -15.66 20.89
C ASP A 735 -18.51 -14.35 20.08
N LEU A 736 -17.40 -13.89 19.52
CA LEU A 736 -17.34 -12.76 18.61
C LEU A 736 -18.45 -12.83 17.53
N ARG A 737 -19.21 -11.75 17.38
CA ARG A 737 -20.33 -11.61 16.44
C ARG A 737 -20.09 -10.54 15.37
N LEU A 738 -19.21 -9.56 15.59
CA LEU A 738 -18.92 -8.48 14.63
C LEU A 738 -17.45 -8.04 14.68
N VAL A 739 -16.85 -7.80 13.52
CA VAL A 739 -15.51 -7.22 13.37
C VAL A 739 -15.62 -5.89 12.61
N VAL A 740 -14.92 -4.85 13.08
CA VAL A 740 -14.78 -3.55 12.39
C VAL A 740 -13.30 -3.20 12.27
N ILE A 741 -12.87 -2.75 11.08
CA ILE A 741 -11.48 -2.36 10.79
C ILE A 741 -11.47 -0.95 10.17
N ASP A 742 -10.74 -0.03 10.81
CA ASP A 742 -10.71 1.40 10.50
C ASP A 742 -9.27 1.93 10.35
N TYR A 743 -8.73 2.21 9.16
CA TYR A 743 -9.27 1.97 7.81
C TYR A 743 -8.32 1.08 7.00
N LEU A 744 -8.88 0.34 6.03
CA LEU A 744 -8.21 -0.79 5.35
C LEU A 744 -6.88 -0.40 4.65
N GLN A 745 -6.78 0.83 4.16
CA GLN A 745 -5.58 1.34 3.48
C GLN A 745 -4.36 1.59 4.40
N LEU A 746 -4.47 1.45 5.72
CA LEU A 746 -3.35 1.53 6.68
C LEU A 746 -2.76 0.16 7.06
N MET A 747 -3.34 -0.94 6.59
CA MET A 747 -2.78 -2.27 6.80
C MET A 747 -1.51 -2.46 5.97
N THR A 748 -0.54 -3.23 6.48
CA THR A 748 0.67 -3.61 5.75
C THR A 748 0.83 -5.14 5.75
N SER A 749 1.33 -5.67 4.63
CA SER A 749 1.43 -7.12 4.39
C SER A 749 2.70 -7.75 4.96
N GLY A 750 3.65 -6.93 5.43
CA GLY A 750 4.99 -7.36 5.87
C GLY A 750 5.91 -7.85 4.74
N LYS A 751 5.39 -7.97 3.51
CA LYS A 751 6.14 -8.34 2.30
C LYS A 751 6.42 -7.09 1.47
N ARG A 752 7.48 -7.11 0.66
CA ARG A 752 7.61 -6.15 -0.44
C ARG A 752 6.63 -6.52 -1.55
N VAL A 753 5.58 -5.72 -1.71
CA VAL A 753 4.63 -5.80 -2.84
C VAL A 753 4.90 -4.59 -3.74
N GLU A 754 4.93 -4.77 -5.07
CA GLU A 754 5.30 -3.67 -5.98
C GLU A 754 4.22 -2.58 -6.12
N SER A 755 2.95 -2.92 -5.85
CA SER A 755 1.83 -1.98 -5.98
C SER A 755 0.87 -2.07 -4.79
N ARG A 756 0.50 -0.90 -4.24
CA ARG A 756 -0.48 -0.76 -3.16
C ARG A 756 -1.87 -1.32 -3.55
N GLN A 757 -2.20 -1.31 -4.84
CA GLN A 757 -3.47 -1.87 -5.34
C GLN A 757 -3.51 -3.39 -5.22
N GLN A 758 -2.38 -4.06 -5.46
CA GLN A 758 -2.24 -5.51 -5.28
C GLN A 758 -2.32 -5.87 -3.80
N GLU A 759 -1.68 -5.08 -2.93
CA GLU A 759 -1.72 -5.26 -1.47
C GLU A 759 -3.14 -5.10 -0.91
N VAL A 760 -3.88 -4.05 -1.33
CA VAL A 760 -5.30 -3.84 -0.98
C VAL A 760 -6.20 -4.98 -1.50
N SER A 761 -5.92 -5.53 -2.70
CA SER A 761 -6.66 -6.67 -3.24
C SER A 761 -6.40 -7.96 -2.43
N GLU A 762 -5.16 -8.20 -2.00
CA GLU A 762 -4.81 -9.34 -1.13
C GLU A 762 -5.50 -9.22 0.24
N PHE A 763 -5.51 -8.02 0.84
CA PHE A 763 -6.27 -7.78 2.08
C PHE A 763 -7.76 -8.01 1.91
N SER A 764 -8.38 -7.52 0.83
CA SER A 764 -9.80 -7.72 0.53
C SER A 764 -10.17 -9.21 0.53
N ARG A 765 -9.47 -10.02 -0.27
CA ARG A 765 -9.64 -11.48 -0.32
C ARG A 765 -9.45 -12.13 1.04
N ALA A 766 -8.38 -11.79 1.75
CA ALA A 766 -8.02 -12.46 2.99
C ALA A 766 -8.89 -12.03 4.19
N LEU A 767 -9.46 -10.81 4.17
CA LEU A 767 -10.52 -10.38 5.09
C LEU A 767 -11.86 -11.09 4.80
N LYS A 768 -12.21 -11.32 3.53
CA LYS A 768 -13.37 -12.14 3.16
C LYS A 768 -13.23 -13.59 3.63
N LEU A 769 -12.04 -14.18 3.51
CA LEU A 769 -11.75 -15.50 4.07
C LEU A 769 -11.84 -15.51 5.60
N LEU A 770 -11.34 -14.46 6.28
CA LEU A 770 -11.45 -14.32 7.73
C LEU A 770 -12.92 -14.24 8.20
N ALA A 771 -13.76 -13.47 7.50
CA ALA A 771 -15.19 -13.34 7.80
C ALA A 771 -15.91 -14.70 7.70
N LYS A 772 -15.67 -15.44 6.60
CA LYS A 772 -16.19 -16.80 6.41
C LYS A 772 -15.71 -17.78 7.48
N GLU A 773 -14.41 -17.82 7.73
CA GLU A 773 -13.79 -18.76 8.68
C GLU A 773 -14.32 -18.60 10.11
N LEU A 774 -14.59 -17.37 10.54
CA LEU A 774 -15.09 -17.08 11.88
C LEU A 774 -16.63 -17.07 11.96
N GLU A 775 -17.32 -17.18 10.84
CA GLU A 775 -18.77 -17.00 10.72
C GLU A 775 -19.24 -15.68 11.38
N VAL A 776 -18.58 -14.57 11.04
CA VAL A 776 -18.95 -13.22 11.52
C VAL A 776 -19.03 -12.21 10.37
N PRO A 777 -19.97 -11.24 10.41
CA PRO A 777 -19.87 -10.03 9.61
C PRO A 777 -18.58 -9.26 9.94
N LEU A 778 -17.88 -8.83 8.90
CA LEU A 778 -16.68 -8.01 8.96
C LEU A 778 -16.89 -6.71 8.17
N ILE A 779 -16.82 -5.57 8.86
CA ILE A 779 -16.88 -4.24 8.27
C ILE A 779 -15.46 -3.73 8.05
N ALA A 780 -15.10 -3.53 6.78
CA ALA A 780 -13.88 -2.85 6.38
C ALA A 780 -14.22 -1.40 5.99
N ILE A 781 -13.64 -0.42 6.67
CA ILE A 781 -13.79 0.99 6.32
C ILE A 781 -12.78 1.35 5.24
N SER A 782 -13.25 2.02 4.19
CA SER A 782 -12.46 2.41 3.02
C SER A 782 -12.72 3.86 2.63
N GLN A 783 -11.71 4.57 2.16
CA GLN A 783 -11.87 5.92 1.63
C GLN A 783 -12.27 5.90 0.14
N LEU A 784 -13.11 6.86 -0.27
CA LEU A 784 -13.50 7.07 -1.67
C LEU A 784 -12.56 8.02 -2.43
N ASN A 785 -12.53 7.83 -3.75
CA ASN A 785 -11.91 8.73 -4.72
C ASN A 785 -12.83 9.91 -5.09
N ARG A 786 -12.20 11.01 -5.52
CA ARG A 786 -12.87 12.29 -5.75
C ARG A 786 -13.59 12.40 -7.12
N GLY A 787 -13.63 11.32 -7.91
CA GLY A 787 -14.33 11.29 -9.20
C GLY A 787 -15.82 11.67 -9.10
N ALA A 788 -16.46 11.36 -7.97
CA ALA A 788 -17.82 11.81 -7.65
C ALA A 788 -17.99 13.34 -7.65
N GLU A 789 -16.95 14.12 -7.34
CA GLU A 789 -17.05 15.58 -7.15
C GLU A 789 -17.23 16.33 -8.48
N GLN A 790 -16.73 15.75 -9.58
CA GLN A 790 -16.86 16.30 -10.94
C GLN A 790 -18.21 15.95 -11.59
N ARG A 791 -19.04 15.12 -10.96
CA ARG A 791 -20.38 14.77 -11.44
C ARG A 791 -21.44 15.71 -10.88
N THR A 792 -22.41 16.06 -11.72
CA THR A 792 -23.49 17.02 -11.39
C THR A 792 -24.33 16.61 -10.18
N ASP A 793 -24.43 15.30 -9.90
CA ASP A 793 -25.17 14.73 -8.78
C ASP A 793 -24.35 14.63 -7.48
N LYS A 794 -23.02 14.70 -7.56
CA LYS A 794 -22.06 14.57 -6.43
C LYS A 794 -22.26 13.32 -5.55
N LYS A 795 -23.07 12.32 -5.98
CA LYS A 795 -23.38 11.10 -5.23
C LYS A 795 -22.31 10.05 -5.47
N PRO A 796 -21.67 9.49 -4.43
CA PRO A 796 -20.67 8.44 -4.60
C PRO A 796 -21.31 7.21 -5.25
N ALA A 797 -20.58 6.61 -6.19
CA ALA A 797 -20.96 5.39 -6.89
C ALA A 797 -19.88 4.31 -6.71
N MET A 798 -20.17 3.08 -7.14
CA MET A 798 -19.21 1.96 -7.11
C MET A 798 -17.89 2.29 -7.85
N SER A 799 -17.93 3.16 -8.86
CA SER A 799 -16.75 3.66 -9.58
C SER A 799 -15.80 4.51 -8.73
N ASP A 800 -16.26 5.04 -7.59
CA ASP A 800 -15.47 5.92 -6.72
C ASP A 800 -14.73 5.16 -5.61
N LEU A 801 -15.00 3.87 -5.41
CA LEU A 801 -14.20 2.99 -4.55
C LEU A 801 -12.82 2.64 -5.12
N ARG A 802 -12.59 3.03 -6.37
CA ARG A 802 -11.72 2.30 -7.27
C ARG A 802 -10.48 3.10 -7.63
N GLU A 803 -9.32 2.53 -7.33
CA GLU A 803 -8.03 2.92 -7.95
C GLU A 803 -7.72 2.10 -9.21
N SER A 804 -8.41 0.96 -9.43
CA SER A 804 -8.32 0.12 -10.62
C SER A 804 -8.75 0.84 -11.92
N GLY A 805 -8.11 0.53 -13.04
CA GLY A 805 -8.51 1.09 -14.34
C GLY A 805 -9.76 0.47 -14.97
N CYS A 806 -10.05 0.91 -16.19
CA CYS A 806 -11.21 0.51 -16.98
C CYS A 806 -10.81 0.27 -18.45
N LEU A 807 -11.62 -0.51 -19.16
CA LEU A 807 -11.42 -0.92 -20.56
C LEU A 807 -12.46 -0.23 -21.46
N THR A 808 -12.21 -0.12 -22.75
CA THR A 808 -13.16 0.48 -23.70
C THR A 808 -14.26 -0.49 -24.18
N GLU A 809 -15.31 0.06 -24.76
CA GLU A 809 -16.45 -0.70 -25.32
C GLU A 809 -16.03 -1.78 -26.34
N ASP A 810 -15.05 -1.47 -27.20
CA ASP A 810 -14.52 -2.34 -28.25
C ASP A 810 -13.57 -3.44 -27.75
N THR A 811 -13.28 -3.46 -26.45
CA THR A 811 -12.46 -4.50 -25.83
C THR A 811 -13.18 -5.85 -25.89
N ARG A 812 -12.50 -6.86 -26.45
CA ARG A 812 -13.00 -8.18 -26.78
C ARG A 812 -12.58 -9.21 -25.73
N VAL A 813 -13.56 -9.72 -24.98
CA VAL A 813 -13.35 -10.75 -23.94
C VAL A 813 -13.39 -12.14 -24.57
N LEU A 814 -12.41 -12.99 -24.23
CA LEU A 814 -12.32 -14.36 -24.74
C LEU A 814 -13.21 -15.31 -23.94
N ARG A 815 -14.27 -15.84 -24.58
CA ARG A 815 -15.23 -16.76 -23.96
C ARG A 815 -14.72 -18.20 -23.90
N ALA A 816 -14.94 -18.86 -22.75
CA ALA A 816 -14.59 -20.26 -22.54
C ALA A 816 -15.64 -21.24 -23.09
N ASP A 817 -16.90 -20.81 -23.24
CA ASP A 817 -17.98 -21.68 -23.71
C ASP A 817 -17.92 -21.93 -25.23
N THR A 818 -17.60 -20.90 -26.00
CA THR A 818 -17.70 -20.85 -27.46
C THR A 818 -16.36 -20.65 -28.15
N GLY A 819 -15.30 -20.30 -27.40
CA GLY A 819 -13.98 -19.96 -27.95
C GLY A 819 -13.95 -18.68 -28.78
N ALA A 820 -15.08 -17.98 -28.88
CA ALA A 820 -15.21 -16.72 -29.59
C ALA A 820 -14.91 -15.53 -28.67
N GLU A 821 -14.66 -14.38 -29.28
CA GLU A 821 -14.58 -13.10 -28.59
C GLU A 821 -15.92 -12.37 -28.65
N THR A 822 -16.29 -11.67 -27.57
CA THR A 822 -17.45 -10.78 -27.51
C THR A 822 -17.01 -9.46 -26.88
N THR A 823 -17.49 -8.32 -27.41
CA THR A 823 -17.07 -7.00 -26.92
C THR A 823 -17.72 -6.67 -25.57
N MET A 824 -17.08 -5.79 -24.78
CA MET A 824 -17.67 -5.25 -23.54
C MET A 824 -19.01 -4.57 -23.81
N GLY A 825 -19.12 -3.81 -24.92
CA GLY A 825 -20.37 -3.18 -25.35
C GLY A 825 -21.48 -4.19 -25.64
N GLU A 826 -21.19 -5.25 -26.39
CA GLU A 826 -22.16 -6.33 -26.68
C GLU A 826 -22.61 -7.05 -25.40
N LEU A 827 -21.68 -7.41 -24.51
CA LEU A 827 -22.00 -8.06 -23.23
C LEU A 827 -22.89 -7.17 -22.35
N PHE A 828 -22.62 -5.86 -22.30
CA PHE A 828 -23.43 -4.90 -21.57
C PHE A 828 -24.81 -4.70 -22.22
N ALA A 829 -24.88 -4.49 -23.53
CA ALA A 829 -26.13 -4.25 -24.27
C ALA A 829 -27.09 -5.46 -24.23
N LEU A 830 -26.55 -6.68 -24.19
CA LEU A 830 -27.30 -7.92 -23.99
C LEU A 830 -27.70 -8.16 -22.53
N GLY A 831 -27.21 -7.36 -21.57
CA GLY A 831 -27.39 -7.59 -20.14
C GLY A 831 -26.83 -8.95 -19.68
N ALA A 832 -25.78 -9.43 -20.35
CA ALA A 832 -25.29 -10.80 -20.20
C ALA A 832 -24.74 -11.04 -18.79
N LYS A 833 -25.14 -12.16 -18.19
CA LYS A 833 -24.69 -12.60 -16.86
C LYS A 833 -24.16 -14.02 -16.91
N ASP A 834 -23.23 -14.32 -16.00
CA ASP A 834 -22.62 -15.64 -15.80
C ASP A 834 -21.95 -16.22 -17.07
N VAL A 835 -21.30 -15.36 -17.85
CA VAL A 835 -20.66 -15.72 -19.13
C VAL A 835 -19.34 -16.45 -18.86
N PRO A 836 -19.14 -17.70 -19.33
CA PRO A 836 -17.88 -18.40 -19.14
C PRO A 836 -16.74 -17.71 -19.91
N VAL A 837 -15.65 -17.35 -19.23
CA VAL A 837 -14.47 -16.67 -19.77
C VAL A 837 -13.19 -17.38 -19.37
N TRP A 838 -12.13 -17.20 -20.16
CA TRP A 838 -10.80 -17.68 -19.83
C TRP A 838 -10.04 -16.69 -18.93
N ALA A 839 -9.50 -17.22 -17.84
CA ALA A 839 -8.65 -16.51 -16.89
C ALA A 839 -7.40 -17.34 -16.54
N LEU A 840 -6.52 -16.78 -15.73
CA LEU A 840 -5.25 -17.38 -15.30
C LEU A 840 -5.26 -17.61 -13.79
N ASN A 841 -4.78 -18.78 -13.36
CA ASN A 841 -4.57 -19.09 -11.94
C ASN A 841 -3.23 -18.54 -11.41
N GLU A 842 -2.96 -18.76 -10.12
CA GLU A 842 -1.72 -18.33 -9.45
C GLU A 842 -0.43 -18.97 -10.04
N ARG A 843 -0.56 -20.02 -10.88
CA ARG A 843 0.54 -20.66 -11.63
C ARG A 843 0.61 -20.23 -13.10
N LEU A 844 -0.14 -19.18 -13.48
CA LEU A 844 -0.23 -18.66 -14.84
C LEU A 844 -0.72 -19.69 -15.87
N GLN A 845 -1.59 -20.61 -15.43
CA GLN A 845 -2.25 -21.59 -16.28
C GLN A 845 -3.72 -21.22 -16.51
N TYR A 846 -4.26 -21.63 -17.66
CA TYR A 846 -5.67 -21.40 -17.98
C TYR A 846 -6.64 -22.06 -17.01
N VAL A 847 -7.58 -21.26 -16.49
CA VAL A 847 -8.75 -21.70 -15.73
C VAL A 847 -10.02 -21.05 -16.27
N ARG A 848 -11.09 -21.84 -16.34
CA ARG A 848 -12.43 -21.32 -16.61
C ARG A 848 -12.92 -20.54 -15.39
N ARG A 849 -13.51 -19.37 -15.64
CA ARG A 849 -14.24 -18.56 -14.65
C ARG A 849 -15.49 -17.97 -15.29
N HIS A 850 -16.35 -17.37 -14.47
CA HIS A 850 -17.60 -16.76 -14.93
C HIS A 850 -17.54 -15.25 -14.76
N LEU A 851 -17.82 -14.54 -15.85
CA LEU A 851 -18.01 -13.10 -15.92
C LEU A 851 -19.46 -12.80 -15.55
N THR A 852 -19.71 -12.21 -14.38
CA THR A 852 -21.06 -12.10 -13.83
C THR A 852 -21.87 -10.97 -14.45
N HIS A 853 -21.23 -9.86 -14.83
CA HIS A 853 -21.80 -8.74 -15.58
C HIS A 853 -20.70 -7.79 -16.06
N VAL A 854 -21.00 -7.04 -17.12
CA VAL A 854 -20.27 -5.84 -17.58
C VAL A 854 -21.09 -4.60 -17.20
N PHE A 855 -20.44 -3.49 -16.85
CA PHE A 855 -21.11 -2.23 -16.55
C PHE A 855 -20.30 -1.00 -17.01
N PRO A 856 -20.95 0.10 -17.42
CA PRO A 856 -20.28 1.33 -17.79
C PRO A 856 -19.72 2.04 -16.55
N THR A 857 -18.52 2.61 -16.67
CA THR A 857 -17.82 3.37 -15.63
C THR A 857 -17.61 4.84 -16.01
N GLY A 858 -18.36 5.33 -17.00
CA GLY A 858 -18.39 6.72 -17.46
C GLY A 858 -17.55 6.98 -18.69
N VAL A 859 -17.17 8.24 -18.89
CA VAL A 859 -16.23 8.68 -19.94
C VAL A 859 -14.90 9.01 -19.26
N LYS A 860 -13.79 8.49 -19.77
CA LYS A 860 -12.45 8.71 -19.20
C LYS A 860 -11.40 8.87 -20.31
N GLN A 861 -10.27 9.50 -19.98
CA GLN A 861 -9.10 9.55 -20.87
C GLN A 861 -8.53 8.14 -21.09
N VAL A 862 -8.43 7.72 -22.34
CA VAL A 862 -8.00 6.39 -22.78
C VAL A 862 -6.71 6.46 -23.58
N TYR A 863 -5.92 5.40 -23.49
CA TYR A 863 -4.68 5.17 -24.21
C TYR A 863 -4.77 3.84 -24.96
N ARG A 864 -4.24 3.80 -26.18
CA ARG A 864 -4.06 2.59 -26.99
C ARG A 864 -2.66 2.04 -26.75
N LEU A 865 -2.58 0.78 -26.36
CA LEU A 865 -1.34 0.03 -26.23
C LEU A 865 -1.24 -0.96 -27.39
N ARG A 866 -0.08 -1.01 -28.07
CA ARG A 866 0.22 -1.94 -29.18
C ARG A 866 1.44 -2.79 -28.84
N LEU A 867 1.32 -4.10 -29.02
CA LEU A 867 2.39 -5.10 -28.84
C LEU A 867 3.09 -5.46 -30.16
N SER A 868 4.28 -6.06 -30.06
CA SER A 868 5.12 -6.43 -31.20
C SER A 868 4.53 -7.50 -32.13
N SER A 869 3.51 -8.24 -31.69
CA SER A 869 2.71 -9.12 -32.56
C SER A 869 1.69 -8.37 -33.44
N GLY A 870 1.38 -7.12 -33.11
CA GLY A 870 0.27 -6.35 -33.66
C GLY A 870 -1.03 -6.40 -32.84
N LYS A 871 -1.06 -7.08 -31.68
CA LYS A 871 -2.18 -6.99 -30.73
C LYS A 871 -2.31 -5.56 -30.19
N GLU A 872 -3.55 -5.10 -30.05
CA GLU A 872 -3.88 -3.77 -29.52
C GLU A 872 -4.98 -3.86 -28.46
N ILE A 873 -4.91 -3.02 -27.43
CA ILE A 873 -5.98 -2.82 -26.45
C ILE A 873 -6.06 -1.35 -26.04
N SER A 874 -7.26 -0.88 -25.74
CA SER A 874 -7.51 0.50 -25.32
C SER A 874 -7.99 0.51 -23.86
N ALA A 875 -7.29 1.23 -22.98
CA ALA A 875 -7.56 1.24 -21.55
C ALA A 875 -7.22 2.59 -20.91
N THR A 876 -7.69 2.83 -19.67
CA THR A 876 -7.29 4.01 -18.89
C THR A 876 -5.85 3.86 -18.36
N ALA A 877 -5.19 4.99 -18.06
CA ALA A 877 -3.79 4.98 -17.58
C ALA A 877 -3.58 4.13 -16.31
N ASN A 878 -4.58 4.04 -15.42
CA ASN A 878 -4.52 3.25 -14.20
C ASN A 878 -4.92 1.76 -14.39
N HIS A 879 -5.11 1.28 -15.63
CA HIS A 879 -5.48 -0.12 -15.87
C HIS A 879 -4.26 -1.06 -15.75
N PRO A 880 -4.27 -2.06 -14.86
CA PRO A 880 -3.14 -2.96 -14.68
C PRO A 880 -3.02 -4.00 -15.81
N PHE A 881 -1.79 -4.23 -16.26
CA PHE A 881 -1.41 -5.29 -17.18
C PHE A 881 -0.32 -6.17 -16.55
N LEU A 882 -0.34 -7.46 -16.87
CA LEU A 882 0.62 -8.42 -16.31
C LEU A 882 1.98 -8.26 -16.98
N THR A 883 3.01 -7.91 -16.21
CA THR A 883 4.42 -7.85 -16.64
C THR A 883 5.23 -8.95 -15.95
N TYR A 884 6.51 -9.08 -16.29
CA TYR A 884 7.41 -10.07 -15.67
C TYR A 884 7.54 -9.90 -14.14
N ASP A 885 7.52 -8.65 -13.68
CA ASP A 885 7.70 -8.28 -12.27
C ASP A 885 6.36 -8.29 -11.48
N GLY A 886 5.21 -8.36 -12.19
CA GLY A 886 3.88 -8.28 -11.61
C GLY A 886 2.92 -7.40 -12.40
N TRP A 887 1.79 -7.04 -11.81
CA TRP A 887 0.77 -6.20 -12.45
C TRP A 887 1.15 -4.71 -12.35
N ARG A 888 1.34 -4.05 -13.49
CA ARG A 888 1.68 -2.60 -13.56
C ARG A 888 0.64 -1.81 -14.35
N PRO A 889 0.24 -0.59 -13.92
CA PRO A 889 -0.74 0.23 -14.62
C PRO A 889 -0.17 0.78 -15.94
N LEU A 890 -1.03 0.93 -16.94
CA LEU A 890 -0.65 1.37 -18.29
C LEU A 890 0.19 2.67 -18.32
N GLY A 891 -0.09 3.63 -17.44
CA GLY A 891 0.62 4.90 -17.34
C GLY A 891 2.07 4.80 -16.84
N GLU A 892 2.46 3.66 -16.28
CA GLU A 892 3.84 3.34 -15.87
C GLU A 892 4.55 2.45 -16.90
N LEU A 893 3.88 2.03 -17.97
CA LEU A 893 4.46 1.18 -19.01
C LEU A 893 5.11 2.00 -20.12
N GLU A 894 6.43 1.87 -20.25
CA GLU A 894 7.19 2.45 -21.36
C GLU A 894 7.27 1.49 -22.57
N VAL A 895 7.48 2.05 -23.76
CA VAL A 895 7.80 1.27 -24.98
C VAL A 895 9.08 0.46 -24.72
N GLY A 896 9.03 -0.85 -24.98
CA GLY A 896 10.07 -1.81 -24.58
C GLY A 896 9.71 -2.67 -23.36
N SER A 897 8.71 -2.28 -22.55
CA SER A 897 8.19 -3.13 -21.47
C SER A 897 7.52 -4.39 -22.04
N ARG A 898 7.45 -5.49 -21.26
CA ARG A 898 6.88 -6.76 -21.73
C ARG A 898 5.59 -7.14 -20.99
N LEU A 899 4.56 -7.52 -21.76
CA LEU A 899 3.26 -7.96 -21.25
C LEU A 899 3.02 -9.46 -21.44
N GLY A 900 2.29 -10.03 -20.49
CA GLY A 900 1.82 -11.41 -20.49
C GLY A 900 0.69 -11.62 -21.49
N VAL A 901 0.94 -12.48 -22.48
CA VAL A 901 -0.02 -12.86 -23.51
C VAL A 901 -0.14 -14.39 -23.62
N PRO A 902 -1.29 -14.94 -24.01
CA PRO A 902 -1.44 -16.38 -24.30
C PRO A 902 -0.41 -16.97 -25.28
N ARG A 903 0.19 -18.13 -24.94
CA ARG A 903 0.93 -18.99 -25.90
C ARG A 903 0.00 -19.88 -26.74
N HIS A 904 -1.17 -20.23 -26.20
CA HIS A 904 -2.17 -21.05 -26.86
C HIS A 904 -3.58 -20.65 -26.39
N VAL A 905 -4.61 -21.19 -27.03
CA VAL A 905 -5.99 -21.07 -26.57
C VAL A 905 -6.54 -22.50 -26.35
N PRO A 906 -7.17 -22.81 -25.19
CA PRO A 906 -7.78 -24.12 -24.96
C PRO A 906 -8.96 -24.44 -25.89
N ALA A 907 -9.43 -25.68 -25.84
CA ALA A 907 -10.70 -26.07 -26.46
C ALA A 907 -11.89 -25.40 -25.74
N PRO A 908 -12.99 -25.05 -26.44
CA PRO A 908 -14.16 -24.44 -25.84
C PRO A 908 -15.05 -25.54 -25.23
N GLU A 909 -15.99 -25.16 -24.36
CA GLU A 909 -16.96 -26.10 -23.79
C GLU A 909 -17.88 -26.72 -24.86
N GLN A 910 -18.27 -25.92 -25.84
CA GLN A 910 -19.18 -26.30 -26.92
C GLN A 910 -18.38 -26.54 -28.20
N GLU A 911 -18.10 -27.81 -28.50
CA GLU A 911 -17.60 -28.22 -29.81
C GLU A 911 -18.77 -28.55 -30.77
N ALA A 912 -18.70 -28.04 -31.99
CA ALA A 912 -19.70 -28.24 -33.03
C ALA A 912 -19.05 -28.83 -34.29
N GLU A 913 -19.22 -30.12 -34.55
CA GLU A 913 -18.70 -30.75 -35.77
C GLU A 913 -19.55 -30.39 -37.00
N TRP A 914 -18.90 -30.01 -38.10
CA TRP A 914 -19.55 -29.64 -39.36
C TRP A 914 -19.30 -30.69 -40.45
N ASP A 915 -19.93 -30.57 -41.62
CA ASP A 915 -19.46 -31.29 -42.82
C ASP A 915 -18.11 -30.67 -43.27
N ASP A 916 -17.07 -31.49 -43.42
CA ASP A 916 -15.76 -31.08 -43.95
C ASP A 916 -15.88 -30.29 -45.27
N ARG A 917 -16.90 -30.58 -46.10
CA ARG A 917 -17.22 -29.82 -47.32
C ARG A 917 -17.70 -28.39 -47.03
N LYS A 918 -18.50 -28.20 -45.98
CA LYS A 918 -18.98 -26.88 -45.52
C LYS A 918 -17.82 -26.06 -44.97
N VAL A 919 -16.92 -26.69 -44.20
CA VAL A 919 -15.69 -26.06 -43.68
C VAL A 919 -14.79 -25.60 -44.84
N ALA A 920 -14.55 -26.46 -45.83
CA ALA A 920 -13.76 -26.11 -47.02
C ALA A 920 -14.42 -25.01 -47.88
N ALA A 921 -15.75 -25.04 -48.05
CA ALA A 921 -16.49 -24.01 -48.77
C ALA A 921 -16.40 -22.64 -48.08
N LEU A 922 -16.45 -22.60 -46.74
CA LEU A 922 -16.28 -21.37 -45.97
C LEU A 922 -14.86 -20.82 -46.07
N ALA A 923 -13.83 -21.68 -46.03
CA ALA A 923 -12.43 -21.28 -46.24
C ALA A 923 -12.25 -20.57 -47.60
N ASN A 924 -12.81 -21.14 -48.67
CA ASN A 924 -12.78 -20.53 -50.01
C ASN A 924 -13.45 -19.13 -50.04
N LEU A 925 -14.51 -18.93 -49.24
CA LEU A 925 -15.28 -17.68 -49.20
C LEU A 925 -14.55 -16.59 -48.39
N VAL A 926 -13.91 -16.96 -47.28
CA VAL A 926 -13.09 -16.05 -46.46
C VAL A 926 -11.81 -15.59 -47.18
N SER A 927 -11.25 -16.41 -48.08
CA SER A 927 -10.00 -16.09 -48.82
C SER A 927 -10.14 -15.11 -50.00
N GLY A 928 -11.35 -14.69 -50.40
CA GLY A 928 -11.54 -13.74 -51.51
C GLY A 928 -11.53 -14.37 -52.91
N PRO A 929 -11.94 -13.63 -53.96
CA PRO A 929 -12.75 -14.20 -55.04
C PRO A 929 -11.99 -15.09 -56.04
N MET A 930 -12.43 -16.33 -56.16
CA MET A 930 -12.12 -17.17 -57.32
C MET A 930 -12.71 -16.60 -58.62
N LYS A 931 -11.88 -16.54 -59.68
CA LYS A 931 -12.37 -16.55 -61.05
C LYS A 931 -12.79 -17.98 -61.41
N GLY A 932 -14.08 -18.29 -61.38
CA GLY A 932 -14.60 -19.56 -61.88
C GLY A 932 -15.85 -20.03 -61.15
N SER A 933 -16.87 -20.37 -61.91
CA SER A 933 -18.18 -20.85 -61.46
C SER A 933 -18.13 -22.00 -60.45
N THR A 934 -18.88 -21.87 -59.34
CA THR A 934 -19.99 -22.78 -58.96
C THR A 934 -20.88 -22.05 -57.94
N THR A 935 -22.18 -21.96 -58.20
CA THR A 935 -23.18 -21.42 -57.24
C THR A 935 -23.65 -22.53 -56.29
N PRO A 936 -23.56 -22.36 -54.95
CA PRO A 936 -24.06 -23.35 -54.00
C PRO A 936 -25.50 -23.03 -53.56
N GLU A 937 -26.50 -23.61 -54.24
CA GLU A 937 -27.93 -23.47 -53.91
C GLU A 937 -28.41 -24.38 -52.76
N THR A 938 -27.52 -24.86 -51.88
CA THR A 938 -27.83 -25.92 -50.89
C THR A 938 -27.27 -25.69 -49.49
N LEU A 939 -27.26 -24.44 -49.01
CA LEU A 939 -26.97 -24.07 -47.61
C LEU A 939 -28.04 -23.05 -47.16
N GLY A 940 -28.82 -23.41 -46.13
CA GLY A 940 -30.03 -22.69 -45.72
C GLY A 940 -29.83 -21.27 -45.18
N ASP A 941 -30.93 -20.51 -45.12
CA ASP A 941 -30.96 -19.04 -45.18
C ASP A 941 -30.45 -18.25 -43.95
N ASP A 942 -30.11 -18.89 -42.83
CA ASP A 942 -29.96 -18.20 -41.52
C ASP A 942 -28.59 -17.53 -41.22
N VAL A 943 -27.65 -17.41 -42.18
CA VAL A 943 -26.27 -16.92 -41.85
C VAL A 943 -25.64 -15.96 -42.87
N TRP A 944 -26.39 -15.09 -43.58
CA TRP A 944 -25.75 -14.09 -44.47
C TRP A 944 -26.39 -12.70 -44.48
N LEU A 945 -25.95 -11.83 -43.56
CA LEU A 945 -26.17 -10.38 -43.63
C LEU A 945 -25.04 -9.57 -42.96
N ASP A 946 -23.80 -9.71 -43.47
CA ASP A 946 -23.03 -8.51 -43.83
C ASP A 946 -21.91 -8.82 -44.86
N ARG A 947 -21.42 -7.80 -45.57
CA ARG A 947 -20.60 -7.94 -46.79
C ARG A 947 -19.10 -7.72 -46.60
N GLU A 948 -18.60 -7.87 -45.37
CA GLU A 948 -17.16 -7.83 -45.01
C GLU A 948 -16.77 -9.05 -44.16
N VAL A 949 -16.45 -10.16 -44.84
CA VAL A 949 -16.40 -11.50 -44.22
C VAL A 949 -15.11 -11.74 -43.44
N GLY A 950 -15.17 -11.58 -42.12
CA GLY A 950 -14.21 -12.16 -41.17
C GLY A 950 -14.46 -13.65 -40.92
N VAL A 951 -13.66 -14.29 -40.06
CA VAL A 951 -13.90 -15.68 -39.63
C VAL A 951 -15.15 -15.73 -38.73
N PRO A 952 -16.21 -16.49 -39.07
CA PRO A 952 -17.42 -16.56 -38.25
C PRO A 952 -17.18 -17.18 -36.87
N ALA A 953 -17.90 -16.71 -35.84
CA ALA A 953 -17.77 -17.17 -34.46
C ALA A 953 -17.92 -18.70 -34.30
N ALA A 954 -18.80 -19.33 -35.08
CA ALA A 954 -19.00 -20.78 -35.07
C ALA A 954 -17.78 -21.60 -35.55
N VAL A 955 -16.79 -20.99 -36.22
CA VAL A 955 -15.55 -21.67 -36.62
C VAL A 955 -14.65 -21.96 -35.42
N PHE A 956 -14.73 -21.14 -34.36
CA PHE A 956 -13.93 -21.32 -33.13
C PHE A 956 -14.40 -22.49 -32.26
N GLN A 957 -15.64 -22.96 -32.49
CA GLN A 957 -16.24 -24.15 -31.91
C GLN A 957 -15.91 -25.45 -32.68
N LEU A 958 -15.24 -25.36 -33.84
CA LEU A 958 -14.89 -26.57 -34.58
C LEU A 958 -13.83 -27.40 -33.82
N PRO A 959 -13.89 -28.75 -33.88
CA PRO A 959 -12.84 -29.60 -33.32
C PRO A 959 -11.50 -29.34 -34.02
N LYS A 960 -10.37 -29.57 -33.32
CA LYS A 960 -9.02 -29.22 -33.81
C LYS A 960 -8.72 -29.73 -35.23
N ARG A 961 -9.21 -30.93 -35.61
CA ARG A 961 -9.11 -31.49 -36.97
C ARG A 961 -9.76 -30.60 -38.04
N GLN A 962 -10.93 -30.04 -37.77
CA GLN A 962 -11.67 -29.20 -38.74
C GLN A 962 -11.11 -27.78 -38.79
N ILE A 963 -10.57 -27.27 -37.67
CA ILE A 963 -9.77 -26.03 -37.70
C ILE A 963 -8.50 -26.25 -38.56
N ALA A 964 -7.81 -27.39 -38.44
CA ALA A 964 -6.65 -27.70 -39.28
C ALA A 964 -7.04 -27.73 -40.77
N LEU A 965 -8.16 -28.36 -41.13
CA LEU A 965 -8.68 -28.38 -42.50
C LEU A 965 -9.00 -26.96 -43.02
N PHE A 966 -9.63 -26.11 -42.20
CA PHE A 966 -9.93 -24.72 -42.53
C PHE A 966 -8.66 -23.90 -42.78
N LEU A 967 -7.70 -23.97 -41.86
CA LEU A 967 -6.42 -23.27 -41.95
C LEU A 967 -5.57 -23.77 -43.13
N HIS A 968 -5.53 -25.08 -43.38
CA HIS A 968 -4.85 -25.69 -44.51
C HIS A 968 -5.40 -25.18 -45.85
N ARG A 969 -6.72 -25.07 -45.98
CA ARG A 969 -7.36 -24.52 -47.19
C ARG A 969 -7.05 -23.04 -47.38
N ILE A 970 -7.15 -22.22 -46.33
CA ILE A 970 -6.78 -20.81 -46.40
C ILE A 970 -5.30 -20.65 -46.79
N ALA A 971 -4.39 -21.34 -46.11
CA ALA A 971 -2.96 -21.28 -46.40
C ALA A 971 -2.62 -21.77 -47.82
N SER A 972 -3.34 -22.76 -48.34
CA SER A 972 -3.16 -23.23 -49.73
C SER A 972 -3.69 -22.25 -50.78
N LEU A 973 -4.68 -21.42 -50.45
CA LEU A 973 -5.23 -20.41 -51.37
C LEU A 973 -4.41 -19.11 -51.36
N CYS A 974 -4.20 -18.54 -50.16
CA CYS A 974 -3.62 -17.21 -49.96
C CYS A 974 -2.33 -17.19 -49.12
N GLY A 975 -1.78 -18.36 -48.79
CA GLY A 975 -0.44 -18.51 -48.22
C GLY A 975 0.67 -18.67 -49.27
N ARG A 976 1.90 -18.38 -48.84
CA ARG A 976 3.15 -18.65 -49.56
C ARG A 976 4.29 -18.95 -48.58
N VAL A 977 5.28 -19.71 -49.01
CA VAL A 977 6.53 -19.93 -48.28
C VAL A 977 7.61 -19.01 -48.87
N VAL A 978 8.36 -18.32 -48.02
CA VAL A 978 9.51 -17.51 -48.44
C VAL A 978 10.75 -18.04 -47.73
N LEU A 979 11.64 -18.66 -48.51
CA LEU A 979 12.95 -19.11 -48.04
C LEU A 979 13.94 -17.94 -48.09
N HIS A 980 14.73 -17.76 -47.03
CA HIS A 980 15.85 -16.82 -47.02
C HIS A 980 17.18 -17.55 -47.27
N GLU A 981 18.17 -16.82 -47.80
CA GLU A 981 19.52 -17.35 -48.06
C GLU A 981 20.28 -17.65 -46.75
N SER A 982 19.86 -17.06 -45.63
CA SER A 982 20.44 -17.21 -44.29
C SER A 982 19.97 -18.46 -43.51
N GLY A 983 19.38 -19.45 -44.19
CA GLY A 983 18.94 -20.72 -43.59
C GLY A 983 17.53 -20.71 -42.96
N THR A 984 16.99 -19.54 -42.62
CA THR A 984 15.62 -19.38 -42.11
C THR A 984 14.59 -19.14 -43.23
N GLY A 985 13.30 -19.22 -42.91
CA GLY A 985 12.20 -18.91 -43.82
C GLY A 985 10.94 -18.47 -43.07
N VAL A 986 9.92 -18.04 -43.80
CA VAL A 986 8.65 -17.54 -43.25
C VAL A 986 7.47 -18.06 -44.05
N VAL A 987 6.41 -18.47 -43.36
CA VAL A 987 5.09 -18.72 -43.98
C VAL A 987 4.30 -17.41 -43.90
N GLN A 988 3.75 -16.95 -45.03
CA GLN A 988 3.00 -15.70 -45.09
C GLN A 988 1.62 -15.91 -45.70
N ILE A 989 0.56 -15.59 -44.95
CA ILE A 989 -0.84 -15.65 -45.37
C ILE A 989 -1.36 -14.23 -45.59
N VAL A 990 -1.85 -13.90 -46.78
CA VAL A 990 -2.34 -12.55 -47.13
C VAL A 990 -3.87 -12.51 -47.04
N GLY A 991 -4.44 -11.42 -46.51
CA GLY A 991 -5.89 -11.27 -46.35
C GLY A 991 -6.32 -9.89 -45.87
N THR A 992 -7.58 -9.78 -45.44
CA THR A 992 -8.08 -8.58 -44.74
C THR A 992 -7.70 -8.64 -43.26
N VAL A 993 -7.58 -7.48 -42.60
CA VAL A 993 -7.29 -7.40 -41.15
C VAL A 993 -8.25 -8.28 -40.34
N ARG A 994 -9.57 -8.18 -40.61
CA ARG A 994 -10.61 -8.93 -39.91
C ARG A 994 -10.56 -10.45 -40.14
N SER A 995 -10.15 -10.89 -41.33
CA SER A 995 -9.92 -12.32 -41.61
C SER A 995 -8.64 -12.83 -40.95
N LEU A 996 -7.54 -12.06 -40.99
CA LEU A 996 -6.23 -12.48 -40.48
C LEU A 996 -6.19 -12.52 -38.95
N ASP A 997 -6.88 -11.60 -38.27
CA ASP A 997 -7.05 -11.63 -36.81
C ASP A 997 -7.82 -12.89 -36.34
N GLY A 998 -8.82 -13.33 -37.11
CA GLY A 998 -9.48 -14.62 -36.86
C GLY A 998 -8.57 -15.83 -37.13
N ILE A 999 -7.79 -15.81 -38.21
CA ILE A 999 -6.82 -16.87 -38.56
C ILE A 999 -5.71 -16.98 -37.50
N ALA A 1000 -5.17 -15.85 -37.02
CA ALA A 1000 -4.16 -15.82 -35.97
C ALA A 1000 -4.65 -16.47 -34.66
N ARG A 1001 -5.91 -16.20 -34.28
CA ARG A 1001 -6.54 -16.83 -33.10
C ARG A 1001 -6.77 -18.34 -33.28
N LEU A 1002 -7.14 -18.79 -34.48
CA LEU A 1002 -7.24 -20.22 -34.79
C LEU A 1002 -5.86 -20.91 -34.77
N LEU A 1003 -4.78 -20.22 -35.13
CA LEU A 1003 -3.40 -20.75 -35.04
C LEU A 1003 -2.95 -20.96 -33.58
N LEU A 1004 -3.40 -20.12 -32.64
CA LEU A 1004 -3.16 -20.33 -31.20
C LEU A 1004 -3.78 -21.63 -30.65
N ARG A 1005 -4.79 -22.25 -31.32
CA ARG A 1005 -5.30 -23.59 -30.98
C ARG A 1005 -4.30 -24.73 -31.24
N PHE A 1006 -3.22 -24.42 -31.96
CA PHE A 1006 -2.08 -25.31 -32.22
C PHE A 1006 -0.83 -24.83 -31.47
N GLY A 1007 -0.96 -23.77 -30.66
CA GLY A 1007 0.17 -23.06 -30.07
C GLY A 1007 1.14 -22.56 -31.14
N ILE A 1008 0.61 -21.97 -32.22
CA ILE A 1008 1.38 -21.36 -33.31
C ILE A 1008 1.17 -19.84 -33.22
N SER A 1009 2.26 -19.11 -32.97
CA SER A 1009 2.29 -17.66 -32.95
C SER A 1009 2.54 -17.08 -34.36
N ALA A 1010 1.90 -15.96 -34.68
CA ALA A 1010 2.03 -15.31 -35.97
C ALA A 1010 1.92 -13.79 -35.84
N GLN A 1011 2.68 -13.04 -36.64
CA GLN A 1011 2.78 -11.58 -36.58
C GLN A 1011 2.04 -10.93 -37.75
N SER A 1012 1.24 -9.90 -37.49
CA SER A 1012 0.59 -9.13 -38.55
C SER A 1012 1.55 -8.09 -39.13
N ARG A 1013 1.51 -7.89 -40.44
CA ARG A 1013 2.33 -6.91 -41.16
C ARG A 1013 1.60 -6.32 -42.36
N ASP A 1014 1.63 -5.00 -42.50
CA ASP A 1014 1.03 -4.34 -43.65
C ASP A 1014 1.83 -4.55 -44.94
N VAL A 1015 1.11 -4.77 -46.03
CA VAL A 1015 1.65 -5.01 -47.38
C VAL A 1015 0.90 -4.14 -48.39
N ALA A 1016 1.47 -3.92 -49.57
CA ALA A 1016 0.91 -2.99 -50.57
C ALA A 1016 -0.49 -3.35 -51.12
N ARG A 1017 -1.10 -4.47 -50.67
CA ARG A 1017 -2.46 -4.94 -51.02
C ARG A 1017 -3.16 -5.61 -49.83
N GLY A 1018 -3.21 -4.94 -48.68
CA GLY A 1018 -3.87 -5.42 -47.46
C GLY A 1018 -2.87 -5.68 -46.33
N SER A 1019 -3.17 -6.60 -45.44
CA SER A 1019 -2.22 -7.05 -44.41
C SER A 1019 -1.84 -8.51 -44.67
N ALA A 1020 -0.77 -8.96 -44.04
CA ALA A 1020 -0.26 -10.31 -44.17
C ALA A 1020 0.19 -10.84 -42.80
N LEU A 1021 -0.19 -12.07 -42.49
CA LEU A 1021 0.16 -12.77 -41.27
C LEU A 1021 1.41 -13.63 -41.55
N GLU A 1022 2.50 -13.37 -40.83
CA GLU A 1022 3.80 -14.03 -40.99
C GLU A 1022 4.10 -14.96 -39.79
N ILE A 1023 4.32 -16.25 -40.05
CA ILE A 1023 4.77 -17.25 -39.07
C ILE A 1023 6.28 -17.44 -39.23
N ARG A 1024 7.04 -17.13 -38.17
CA ARG A 1024 8.52 -16.98 -38.23
C ARG A 1024 9.28 -17.84 -37.23
N GLY A 1025 8.69 -18.21 -36.09
CA GLY A 1025 9.38 -18.99 -35.06
C GLY A 1025 9.68 -20.41 -35.54
N THR A 1026 10.86 -20.93 -35.22
CA THR A 1026 11.30 -22.28 -35.64
C THR A 1026 10.29 -23.35 -35.24
N ASP A 1027 9.76 -23.27 -34.02
CA ASP A 1027 8.79 -24.21 -33.48
C ASP A 1027 7.36 -23.97 -34.03
N ASP A 1028 6.97 -22.70 -34.24
CA ASP A 1028 5.70 -22.32 -34.87
C ASP A 1028 5.63 -22.82 -36.32
N LEU A 1029 6.70 -22.62 -37.09
CA LEU A 1029 6.89 -23.14 -38.44
C LEU A 1029 6.84 -24.67 -38.45
N ARG A 1030 7.55 -25.33 -37.53
CA ARG A 1030 7.53 -26.79 -37.41
C ARG A 1030 6.12 -27.33 -37.17
N ARG A 1031 5.38 -26.76 -36.22
CA ARG A 1031 3.99 -27.15 -35.91
C ARG A 1031 3.06 -26.85 -37.09
N PHE A 1032 3.16 -25.66 -37.68
CA PHE A 1032 2.34 -25.28 -38.83
C PHE A 1032 2.55 -26.22 -40.02
N LEU A 1033 3.80 -26.50 -40.40
CA LEU A 1033 4.12 -27.35 -41.54
C LEU A 1033 3.83 -28.85 -41.29
N GLN A 1034 3.77 -29.30 -40.02
CA GLN A 1034 3.45 -30.68 -39.66
C GLN A 1034 1.96 -30.95 -39.40
N GLU A 1035 1.24 -30.03 -38.75
CA GLU A 1035 -0.17 -30.22 -38.34
C GLU A 1035 -1.18 -29.56 -39.30
N ILE A 1036 -0.76 -28.60 -40.13
CA ILE A 1036 -1.63 -27.84 -41.04
C ILE A 1036 -1.18 -27.96 -42.51
N GLY A 1037 0.07 -27.59 -42.83
CA GLY A 1037 0.66 -27.70 -44.18
C GLY A 1037 0.12 -26.71 -45.23
N ILE A 1038 0.77 -26.68 -46.40
CA ILE A 1038 0.40 -25.83 -47.57
C ILE A 1038 0.52 -26.63 -48.86
N GLU A 1039 -0.58 -26.80 -49.60
CA GLU A 1039 -0.63 -27.57 -50.86
C GLU A 1039 0.01 -26.82 -52.03
N ARG A 1040 -0.18 -25.49 -52.10
CA ARG A 1040 0.24 -24.66 -53.25
C ARG A 1040 1.75 -24.47 -53.40
N ASP A 1041 2.50 -24.67 -52.32
CA ASP A 1041 3.94 -24.38 -52.22
C ASP A 1041 4.70 -25.57 -51.58
N GLU A 1042 4.14 -26.77 -51.73
CA GLU A 1042 4.50 -28.02 -51.03
C GLU A 1042 6.02 -28.29 -51.04
N ARG A 1043 6.70 -28.08 -52.17
CA ARG A 1043 8.17 -28.28 -52.26
C ARG A 1043 8.97 -27.33 -51.38
N SER A 1044 8.59 -26.05 -51.33
CA SER A 1044 9.27 -25.06 -50.50
C SER A 1044 8.82 -25.16 -49.04
N ALA A 1045 7.62 -25.67 -48.78
CA ALA A 1045 7.15 -26.05 -47.45
C ALA A 1045 7.94 -27.23 -46.87
N ASP A 1046 8.16 -28.30 -47.66
CA ASP A 1046 9.00 -29.45 -47.30
C ASP A 1046 10.46 -29.06 -47.10
N GLU A 1047 11.01 -28.21 -47.99
CA GLU A 1047 12.37 -27.69 -47.87
C GLU A 1047 12.53 -26.83 -46.61
N LEU A 1048 11.55 -25.96 -46.30
CA LEU A 1048 11.55 -25.19 -45.05
C LEU A 1048 11.44 -26.10 -43.83
N LEU A 1049 10.59 -27.12 -43.87
CA LEU A 1049 10.44 -28.09 -42.78
C LEU A 1049 11.72 -28.89 -42.54
N LEU A 1050 12.46 -29.24 -43.60
CA LEU A 1050 13.75 -29.90 -43.49
C LEU A 1050 14.78 -28.96 -42.83
N ARG A 1051 14.94 -27.73 -43.35
CA ARG A 1051 15.84 -26.71 -42.77
C ARG A 1051 15.52 -26.40 -41.31
N VAL A 1052 14.24 -26.32 -40.96
CA VAL A 1052 13.75 -26.11 -39.59
C VAL A 1052 14.06 -27.30 -38.68
N ARG A 1053 13.95 -28.54 -39.19
CA ARG A 1053 14.35 -29.76 -38.45
C ARG A 1053 15.86 -29.87 -38.27
N GLU A 1054 16.65 -29.46 -39.26
CA GLU A 1054 18.11 -29.42 -39.19
C GLU A 1054 18.59 -28.34 -38.20
N ALA A 1055 18.05 -27.12 -38.29
CA ALA A 1055 18.34 -26.04 -37.34
C ALA A 1055 17.90 -26.37 -35.90
N ALA A 1056 16.81 -27.12 -35.71
CA ALA A 1056 16.42 -27.65 -34.40
C ALA A 1056 17.35 -28.76 -33.89
N GLY A 1057 18.12 -29.43 -34.77
CA GLY A 1057 19.15 -30.39 -34.38
C GLY A 1057 20.42 -29.74 -33.83
N ASP A 1058 20.75 -28.53 -34.28
CA ASP A 1058 21.90 -27.74 -33.80
C ASP A 1058 21.59 -26.88 -32.55
N LEU A 1059 20.33 -26.82 -32.11
CA LEU A 1059 19.88 -26.03 -30.96
C LEU A 1059 20.24 -26.62 -29.57
N ASN A 1060 21.37 -27.31 -29.45
CA ASN A 1060 22.08 -27.55 -28.18
C ASN A 1060 22.65 -26.25 -27.55
N SER A 1061 22.07 -25.10 -27.89
CA SER A 1061 22.54 -23.74 -27.59
C SER A 1061 21.39 -22.80 -27.19
N GLY A 1062 20.54 -23.28 -26.27
CA GLY A 1062 19.85 -22.39 -25.33
C GLY A 1062 20.86 -21.58 -24.48
N PRO A 1063 20.41 -20.61 -23.66
CA PRO A 1063 21.31 -19.70 -22.95
C PRO A 1063 22.40 -20.43 -22.15
N LEU A 1064 23.66 -20.07 -22.45
CA LEU A 1064 24.93 -20.69 -22.03
C LEU A 1064 25.26 -20.49 -20.53
N THR A 1065 24.29 -20.73 -19.65
CA THR A 1065 24.44 -20.62 -18.19
C THR A 1065 23.84 -21.84 -17.51
N VAL A 1066 22.56 -22.11 -17.70
CA VAL A 1066 21.85 -23.21 -17.01
C VAL A 1066 22.40 -24.59 -17.39
N TRP A 1067 22.66 -24.84 -18.68
CA TRP A 1067 23.15 -26.15 -19.14
C TRP A 1067 24.63 -26.40 -18.87
N ASP A 1068 25.42 -25.36 -18.63
CA ASP A 1068 26.81 -25.50 -18.20
C ASP A 1068 26.88 -25.72 -16.67
N GLU A 1069 25.99 -25.11 -15.87
CA GLU A 1069 25.82 -25.45 -14.44
C GLU A 1069 25.34 -26.89 -14.24
N VAL A 1070 24.33 -27.36 -15.00
CA VAL A 1070 23.89 -28.76 -14.98
C VAL A 1070 25.02 -29.71 -15.35
N ARG A 1071 25.86 -29.36 -16.34
CA ARG A 1071 27.03 -30.16 -16.71
C ARG A 1071 28.08 -30.16 -15.61
N HIS A 1072 28.31 -29.01 -14.95
CA HIS A 1072 29.27 -28.91 -13.86
C HIS A 1072 28.83 -29.70 -12.61
N ILE A 1073 27.53 -29.74 -12.30
CA ILE A 1073 26.97 -30.58 -11.23
C ILE A 1073 27.13 -32.07 -11.57
N LEU A 1074 26.87 -32.46 -12.83
CA LEU A 1074 27.06 -33.84 -13.30
C LEU A 1074 28.55 -34.25 -13.43
N GLU A 1075 29.47 -33.29 -13.49
CA GLU A 1075 30.93 -33.51 -13.51
C GLU A 1075 31.57 -33.43 -12.11
N ALA A 1076 30.90 -32.83 -11.13
CA ALA A 1076 31.42 -32.62 -9.77
C ALA A 1076 31.14 -33.76 -8.79
N ASP A 1077 30.17 -34.64 -9.09
CA ASP A 1077 29.76 -35.73 -8.20
C ASP A 1077 30.37 -37.09 -8.65
N GLU A 1078 31.14 -37.76 -7.79
CA GLU A 1078 31.74 -39.05 -8.12
C GLU A 1078 30.68 -40.17 -8.26
N PRO A 1079 30.83 -41.09 -9.22
CA PRO A 1079 29.75 -41.99 -9.60
C PRO A 1079 29.47 -43.11 -8.58
N THR A 1080 28.48 -42.91 -7.69
CA THR A 1080 27.97 -43.97 -6.79
C THR A 1080 26.45 -44.22 -6.91
N THR A 1081 26.11 -45.06 -7.89
CA THR A 1081 25.05 -46.10 -7.80
C THR A 1081 23.69 -45.77 -7.15
N ARG A 1082 22.66 -45.56 -7.99
CA ARG A 1082 21.32 -46.17 -7.78
C ARG A 1082 20.56 -46.39 -9.10
N ALA A 1083 20.24 -47.66 -9.36
CA ALA A 1083 19.20 -48.16 -10.27
C ALA A 1083 18.91 -47.45 -11.62
N GLY A 1084 19.74 -47.72 -12.63
CA GLY A 1084 19.22 -48.39 -13.84
C GLY A 1084 18.26 -47.66 -14.79
N VAL A 1085 18.43 -46.36 -15.05
CA VAL A 1085 17.76 -45.68 -16.18
C VAL A 1085 18.80 -45.03 -17.09
N GLN A 1086 18.96 -45.53 -18.33
CA GLN A 1086 19.67 -44.81 -19.39
C GLN A 1086 18.76 -43.72 -19.97
N VAL A 1087 18.88 -42.49 -19.48
CA VAL A 1087 18.25 -41.33 -20.11
C VAL A 1087 19.09 -40.92 -21.33
N VAL A 1088 18.73 -41.45 -22.50
CA VAL A 1088 19.23 -40.94 -23.78
C VAL A 1088 18.35 -39.76 -24.20
N PRO A 1089 18.90 -38.56 -24.42
CA PRO A 1089 18.09 -37.41 -24.84
C PRO A 1089 17.60 -37.61 -26.27
N ARG A 1090 16.30 -37.89 -26.42
CA ARG A 1090 15.58 -37.83 -27.69
C ARG A 1090 14.26 -37.10 -27.49
N GLY A 1091 14.27 -35.82 -27.86
CA GLY A 1091 13.09 -34.96 -27.91
C GLY A 1091 13.02 -33.95 -26.77
N GLU A 1092 12.98 -32.68 -27.13
CA GLU A 1092 12.54 -31.61 -26.24
C GLU A 1092 11.04 -31.77 -25.98
N SER A 1093 10.71 -32.10 -24.73
CA SER A 1093 9.36 -32.16 -24.20
C SER A 1093 9.35 -31.40 -22.88
N ARG A 1094 8.22 -30.75 -22.54
CA ARG A 1094 8.09 -29.97 -21.29
C ARG A 1094 8.37 -30.82 -20.04
N THR A 1095 8.20 -32.14 -20.14
CA THR A 1095 8.59 -33.14 -19.13
C THR A 1095 10.09 -33.10 -18.79
N THR A 1096 10.96 -32.82 -19.77
CA THR A 1096 12.42 -32.85 -19.59
C THR A 1096 12.90 -31.62 -18.82
N LEU A 1097 12.30 -30.45 -19.06
CA LEU A 1097 12.64 -29.21 -18.37
C LEU A 1097 12.10 -29.19 -16.92
N GLY A 1098 10.88 -29.68 -16.70
CA GLY A 1098 10.35 -29.86 -15.34
C GLY A 1098 11.12 -30.91 -14.52
N ALA A 1099 11.57 -32.01 -15.15
CA ALA A 1099 12.43 -32.98 -14.49
C ALA A 1099 13.81 -32.42 -14.09
N VAL A 1100 14.37 -31.51 -14.90
CA VAL A 1100 15.63 -30.81 -14.56
C VAL A 1100 15.40 -29.77 -13.45
N ALA A 1101 14.32 -28.99 -13.51
CA ALA A 1101 13.99 -28.00 -12.48
C ALA A 1101 13.75 -28.64 -11.10
N GLY A 1102 13.05 -29.78 -11.05
CA GLY A 1102 12.85 -30.57 -9.84
C GLY A 1102 14.10 -31.28 -9.30
N VAL A 1103 15.15 -31.45 -10.11
CA VAL A 1103 16.48 -31.94 -9.67
C VAL A 1103 17.38 -30.80 -9.17
N LEU A 1104 17.17 -29.57 -9.67
CA LEU A 1104 17.92 -28.37 -9.28
C LEU A 1104 17.27 -27.56 -8.14
N GLU A 1105 16.07 -27.95 -7.68
CA GLU A 1105 15.25 -27.20 -6.70
C GLU A 1105 15.03 -25.71 -7.07
N ARG A 1106 15.03 -25.41 -8.38
CA ARG A 1106 14.96 -24.06 -8.96
C ARG A 1106 13.53 -23.70 -9.37
N ALA A 1107 12.80 -23.04 -8.47
CA ALA A 1107 11.39 -22.67 -8.65
C ALA A 1107 11.12 -21.75 -9.86
N ASP A 1108 12.10 -20.96 -10.29
CA ASP A 1108 12.02 -20.11 -11.50
C ASP A 1108 11.95 -20.95 -12.79
N LEU A 1109 12.69 -22.05 -12.86
CA LEU A 1109 12.69 -22.97 -14.01
C LEU A 1109 11.44 -23.86 -14.06
N GLU A 1110 10.85 -24.22 -12.91
CA GLU A 1110 9.55 -24.90 -12.87
C GLU A 1110 8.42 -24.03 -13.44
N ILE A 1111 8.42 -22.73 -13.12
CA ILE A 1111 7.43 -21.77 -13.63
C ILE A 1111 7.52 -21.67 -15.16
N GLU A 1112 8.73 -21.51 -15.74
CA GLU A 1112 8.88 -21.49 -17.20
C GLU A 1112 8.45 -22.80 -17.88
N ALA A 1113 8.64 -23.96 -17.24
CA ALA A 1113 8.25 -25.25 -17.78
C ALA A 1113 6.73 -25.46 -17.84
N VAL A 1114 5.95 -24.81 -16.95
CA VAL A 1114 4.51 -25.09 -16.72
C VAL A 1114 3.56 -23.96 -17.17
N ASN A 1115 4.06 -22.73 -17.34
CA ASN A 1115 3.28 -21.53 -17.70
C ASN A 1115 2.63 -21.59 -19.11
N ASP A 1116 1.44 -20.97 -19.27
CA ASP A 1116 0.70 -20.81 -20.53
C ASP A 1116 0.90 -19.44 -21.21
N LEU A 1117 1.66 -18.52 -20.61
CA LEU A 1117 1.93 -17.16 -21.09
C LEU A 1117 3.29 -16.97 -21.77
N ALA A 1118 3.31 -16.26 -22.90
CA ALA A 1118 4.48 -15.63 -23.49
C ALA A 1118 4.58 -14.17 -23.03
N TRP A 1119 5.77 -13.59 -23.21
CA TRP A 1119 6.06 -12.20 -22.90
C TRP A 1119 6.31 -11.44 -24.21
N GLU A 1120 5.41 -10.52 -24.57
CA GLU A 1120 5.49 -9.69 -25.77
C GLU A 1120 5.84 -8.23 -25.43
N GLU A 1121 6.64 -7.59 -26.28
CA GLU A 1121 7.14 -6.23 -26.10
C GLU A 1121 6.12 -5.17 -26.56
N ILE A 1122 5.94 -4.11 -25.78
CA ILE A 1122 5.14 -2.94 -26.15
C ILE A 1122 5.92 -2.11 -27.18
N VAL A 1123 5.32 -1.87 -28.35
CA VAL A 1123 5.92 -1.09 -29.44
C VAL A 1123 5.34 0.32 -29.58
N ALA A 1124 4.15 0.58 -29.03
CA ALA A 1124 3.57 1.93 -28.96
C ALA A 1124 2.56 2.05 -27.81
N VAL A 1125 2.50 3.24 -27.21
CA VAL A 1125 1.44 3.70 -26.30
C VAL A 1125 1.00 5.08 -26.76
N GLU A 1126 -0.27 5.24 -27.18
CA GLU A 1126 -0.78 6.45 -27.82
C GLU A 1126 -2.06 6.95 -27.11
N PRO A 1127 -2.18 8.24 -26.75
CA PRO A 1127 -3.43 8.77 -26.17
C PRO A 1127 -4.55 8.84 -27.23
N LEU A 1128 -5.72 8.29 -26.91
CA LEU A 1128 -6.91 8.29 -27.78
C LEU A 1128 -7.93 9.40 -27.43
N GLY A 1129 -7.75 10.09 -26.31
CA GLY A 1129 -8.72 11.08 -25.81
C GLY A 1129 -9.76 10.47 -24.88
N GLU A 1130 -10.83 11.21 -24.63
CA GLU A 1130 -11.94 10.77 -23.79
C GLU A 1130 -12.87 9.79 -24.53
N GLN A 1131 -13.12 8.62 -23.93
CA GLN A 1131 -14.00 7.58 -24.48
C GLN A 1131 -14.86 6.96 -23.38
N ALA A 1132 -15.99 6.36 -23.77
CA ALA A 1132 -16.81 5.56 -22.88
C ALA A 1132 -16.05 4.30 -22.45
N VAL A 1133 -15.98 4.08 -21.14
CA VAL A 1133 -15.27 2.95 -20.53
C VAL A 1133 -16.20 2.08 -19.70
N PHE A 1134 -15.83 0.81 -19.62
CA PHE A 1134 -16.57 -0.28 -19.03
C PHE A 1134 -15.66 -1.06 -18.09
N ASP A 1135 -16.27 -1.84 -17.22
CA ASP A 1135 -15.56 -2.90 -16.52
C ASP A 1135 -16.40 -4.18 -16.41
N ALA A 1136 -15.72 -5.30 -16.18
CA ALA A 1136 -16.29 -6.63 -16.11
C ALA A 1136 -15.93 -7.32 -14.80
N THR A 1137 -16.93 -7.90 -14.15
CA THR A 1137 -16.73 -8.71 -12.94
C THR A 1137 -16.44 -10.16 -13.31
N VAL A 1138 -15.28 -10.71 -12.94
CA VAL A 1138 -15.00 -12.15 -13.04
C VAL A 1138 -14.89 -12.78 -11.64
N LEU A 1139 -15.53 -13.93 -11.43
CA LEU A 1139 -15.44 -14.67 -10.16
C LEU A 1139 -14.15 -15.46 -10.04
N ASP A 1140 -13.65 -15.63 -8.81
CA ASP A 1140 -12.56 -16.53 -8.41
C ASP A 1140 -11.22 -16.40 -9.19
N SER A 1141 -11.04 -15.31 -9.95
CA SER A 1141 -9.77 -14.86 -10.53
C SER A 1141 -9.73 -13.33 -10.62
N HIS A 1142 -8.61 -12.74 -10.22
CA HIS A 1142 -8.38 -11.29 -10.33
C HIS A 1142 -7.97 -10.86 -11.75
N ASN A 1143 -8.26 -11.67 -12.76
CA ASN A 1143 -7.91 -11.41 -14.16
C ASN A 1143 -8.82 -12.17 -15.14
N PHE A 1144 -8.76 -11.78 -16.42
CA PHE A 1144 -9.27 -12.50 -17.59
C PHE A 1144 -8.46 -12.17 -18.84
N ILE A 1145 -8.72 -12.87 -19.95
CA ILE A 1145 -8.10 -12.58 -21.26
C ILE A 1145 -8.98 -11.66 -22.10
N ALA A 1146 -8.43 -10.52 -22.50
CA ALA A 1146 -9.07 -9.55 -23.40
C ALA A 1146 -8.10 -9.13 -24.52
N ASN A 1147 -8.58 -9.06 -25.78
CA ASN A 1147 -7.78 -8.80 -26.98
C ASN A 1147 -6.50 -9.69 -27.11
N GLY A 1148 -6.50 -10.88 -26.51
CA GLY A 1148 -5.32 -11.74 -26.44
C GLY A 1148 -4.21 -11.24 -25.49
N ILE A 1149 -4.56 -10.49 -24.44
CA ILE A 1149 -3.70 -9.94 -23.39
C ILE A 1149 -4.33 -10.26 -22.02
N ALA A 1150 -3.51 -10.51 -20.99
CA ALA A 1150 -4.00 -10.69 -19.62
C ALA A 1150 -4.31 -9.32 -18.96
N VAL A 1151 -5.56 -9.14 -18.52
CA VAL A 1151 -6.09 -7.90 -17.89
C VAL A 1151 -6.61 -8.16 -16.48
N HIS A 1152 -6.43 -7.21 -15.57
CA HIS A 1152 -6.81 -7.33 -14.14
C HIS A 1152 -8.29 -7.00 -13.89
N ASN A 1153 -8.83 -7.50 -12.77
CA ASN A 1153 -10.22 -7.32 -12.30
C ASN A 1153 -10.25 -6.35 -11.09
N SER A 1154 -11.38 -5.76 -10.75
CA SER A 1154 -11.44 -4.67 -9.76
C SER A 1154 -11.60 -5.12 -8.30
N ILE A 1155 -11.32 -4.24 -7.34
CA ILE A 1155 -11.22 -4.54 -5.89
C ILE A 1155 -12.59 -4.81 -5.24
N GLU A 1156 -13.68 -4.25 -5.74
CA GLU A 1156 -15.01 -4.32 -5.10
C GLU A 1156 -15.65 -5.72 -5.05
N GLN A 1157 -14.96 -6.77 -5.52
CA GLN A 1157 -15.54 -8.08 -5.79
C GLN A 1157 -15.75 -8.95 -4.55
N ASP A 1158 -14.77 -9.00 -3.63
CA ASP A 1158 -14.82 -9.87 -2.45
C ASP A 1158 -15.88 -9.44 -1.43
N ALA A 1159 -16.24 -8.15 -1.44
CA ALA A 1159 -17.33 -7.61 -0.64
C ALA A 1159 -18.70 -8.21 -1.05
N ASP A 1160 -19.46 -8.71 -0.08
CA ASP A 1160 -20.85 -9.13 -0.28
C ASP A 1160 -21.79 -7.94 -0.23
N MET A 1161 -21.45 -6.91 0.55
CA MET A 1161 -22.21 -5.66 0.64
C MET A 1161 -21.27 -4.46 0.60
N VAL A 1162 -21.71 -3.40 -0.07
CA VAL A 1162 -20.99 -2.13 -0.16
C VAL A 1162 -21.95 -0.99 0.16
N ILE A 1163 -21.58 -0.20 1.17
CA ILE A 1163 -22.37 0.94 1.66
C ILE A 1163 -21.56 2.21 1.44
N LEU A 1164 -22.08 3.13 0.63
CA LEU A 1164 -21.47 4.42 0.34
C LEU A 1164 -22.15 5.51 1.16
N LEU A 1165 -21.39 6.25 1.96
CA LEU A 1165 -21.90 7.40 2.72
C LEU A 1165 -21.90 8.65 1.84
N HIS A 1166 -23.10 9.19 1.61
CA HIS A 1166 -23.31 10.52 1.04
C HIS A 1166 -23.91 11.47 2.10
N ARG A 1167 -23.62 12.75 1.97
CA ARG A 1167 -24.10 13.81 2.85
C ARG A 1167 -24.31 15.07 2.03
N GLU A 1168 -25.55 15.37 1.68
CA GLU A 1168 -25.88 16.47 0.76
C GLU A 1168 -25.45 17.82 1.35
N ASP A 1169 -25.62 17.96 2.67
CA ASP A 1169 -25.26 19.13 3.49
C ASP A 1169 -23.75 19.45 3.52
N ALA A 1170 -22.90 18.49 3.13
CA ALA A 1170 -21.46 18.71 2.98
C ALA A 1170 -21.13 19.50 1.69
N TYR A 1171 -22.00 19.43 0.67
CA TYR A 1171 -21.80 20.02 -0.67
C TYR A 1171 -22.70 21.22 -0.94
N GLU A 1172 -23.94 21.25 -0.44
CA GLU A 1172 -24.92 22.31 -0.71
C GLU A 1172 -25.54 22.84 0.57
N LYS A 1173 -25.24 24.11 0.91
CA LYS A 1173 -25.60 24.69 2.21
C LYS A 1173 -27.05 25.13 2.36
N GLU A 1174 -27.74 25.39 1.25
CA GLU A 1174 -29.19 25.62 1.24
C GLU A 1174 -29.97 24.34 0.91
N SER A 1175 -29.34 23.16 0.93
CA SER A 1175 -30.07 21.91 0.80
C SER A 1175 -31.11 21.83 1.93
N PRO A 1176 -32.39 21.54 1.62
CA PRO A 1176 -33.44 21.38 2.63
C PRO A 1176 -33.22 20.15 3.52
N ARG A 1177 -32.16 19.36 3.26
CA ARG A 1177 -31.78 18.10 3.92
C ARG A 1177 -30.57 18.28 4.85
N ALA A 1178 -30.38 19.48 5.40
CA ALA A 1178 -29.28 19.79 6.31
C ALA A 1178 -29.32 18.89 7.58
N GLY A 1179 -28.23 18.18 7.87
CA GLY A 1179 -28.18 17.18 8.93
C GLY A 1179 -28.67 15.78 8.53
N GLU A 1180 -29.04 15.55 7.27
CA GLU A 1180 -29.27 14.21 6.73
C GLU A 1180 -28.00 13.61 6.11
N ALA A 1181 -27.90 12.29 6.14
CA ALA A 1181 -26.91 11.50 5.44
C ALA A 1181 -27.59 10.32 4.72
N ASP A 1182 -27.18 10.04 3.50
CA ASP A 1182 -27.68 8.92 2.70
C ASP A 1182 -26.68 7.76 2.78
N LEU A 1183 -27.13 6.64 3.34
CA LEU A 1183 -26.46 5.34 3.30
C LEU A 1183 -26.89 4.62 2.01
N ILE A 1184 -26.08 4.74 0.96
CA ILE A 1184 -26.36 4.14 -0.35
C ILE A 1184 -25.81 2.72 -0.36
N VAL A 1185 -26.67 1.70 -0.25
CA VAL A 1185 -26.28 0.29 -0.41
C VAL A 1185 -26.07 0.01 -1.89
N ALA A 1186 -24.87 0.30 -2.39
CA ALA A 1186 -24.54 0.30 -3.82
C ALA A 1186 -24.27 -1.10 -4.39
N LYS A 1187 -23.95 -2.08 -3.53
CA LYS A 1187 -23.88 -3.50 -3.87
C LYS A 1187 -24.42 -4.31 -2.70
N HIS A 1188 -25.25 -5.31 -2.99
CA HIS A 1188 -25.70 -6.31 -2.02
C HIS A 1188 -25.86 -7.64 -2.75
N ARG A 1189 -25.02 -8.64 -2.42
CA ARG A 1189 -24.90 -9.92 -3.16
C ARG A 1189 -26.13 -10.82 -2.97
N ASN A 1190 -26.78 -10.74 -1.80
CA ASN A 1190 -27.86 -11.65 -1.38
C ASN A 1190 -29.20 -10.93 -1.12
N GLY A 1191 -29.35 -9.67 -1.53
CA GLY A 1191 -30.56 -8.89 -1.24
C GLY A 1191 -30.64 -7.59 -2.03
N PRO A 1192 -31.66 -6.76 -1.76
CA PRO A 1192 -31.88 -5.50 -2.48
C PRO A 1192 -30.84 -4.43 -2.13
N THR A 1193 -30.61 -3.54 -3.10
CA THR A 1193 -29.85 -2.29 -2.98
C THR A 1193 -30.82 -1.12 -2.87
N ASP A 1194 -30.63 -0.22 -1.90
CA ASP A 1194 -31.45 0.97 -1.72
C ASP A 1194 -30.63 2.12 -1.08
N THR A 1195 -31.19 3.33 -1.05
CA THR A 1195 -30.62 4.50 -0.37
C THR A 1195 -31.43 4.82 0.88
N ILE A 1196 -30.80 4.70 2.05
CA ILE A 1196 -31.44 4.91 3.35
C ILE A 1196 -30.98 6.25 3.93
N THR A 1197 -31.91 7.15 4.17
CA THR A 1197 -31.62 8.45 4.79
C THR A 1197 -31.63 8.34 6.32
N VAL A 1198 -30.54 8.77 6.96
CA VAL A 1198 -30.36 8.82 8.42
C VAL A 1198 -30.01 10.25 8.86
N ALA A 1199 -30.36 10.63 10.08
CA ALA A 1199 -29.95 11.92 10.64
C ALA A 1199 -28.53 11.83 11.23
N PHE A 1200 -27.65 12.76 10.83
CA PHE A 1200 -26.30 12.90 11.37
C PHE A 1200 -26.26 13.95 12.48
N GLN A 1201 -25.95 13.51 13.71
CA GLN A 1201 -25.84 14.35 14.90
C GLN A 1201 -24.36 14.49 15.31
N GLY A 1202 -23.58 15.23 14.51
CA GLY A 1202 -22.13 15.38 14.69
C GLY A 1202 -21.68 15.84 16.07
N HIS A 1203 -22.48 16.68 16.75
CA HIS A 1203 -22.23 17.14 18.11
C HIS A 1203 -22.25 16.00 19.17
N TYR A 1204 -22.97 14.91 18.91
CA TYR A 1204 -22.90 13.67 19.70
C TYR A 1204 -21.96 12.62 19.09
N SER A 1205 -21.36 12.91 17.91
CA SER A 1205 -20.60 11.95 17.10
C SER A 1205 -21.40 10.68 16.82
N ARG A 1206 -22.64 10.84 16.36
CA ARG A 1206 -23.54 9.73 16.06
C ARG A 1206 -24.44 9.96 14.85
N PHE A 1207 -24.82 8.88 14.18
CA PHE A 1207 -25.95 8.79 13.26
C PHE A 1207 -27.16 8.19 13.99
N VAL A 1208 -28.37 8.52 13.55
CA VAL A 1208 -29.66 7.99 14.07
C VAL A 1208 -30.69 7.89 12.94
N ASP A 1209 -31.71 7.03 13.08
CA ASP A 1209 -32.83 7.00 12.13
C ASP A 1209 -33.58 8.34 12.04
N MET A 1210 -34.18 8.62 10.89
CA MET A 1210 -35.02 9.81 10.65
C MET A 1210 -36.35 9.78 11.42
N GLN A 1211 -36.68 8.67 12.10
CA GLN A 1211 -37.88 8.54 12.94
C GLN A 1211 -37.56 7.88 14.29
N ALA A 1212 -37.75 8.64 15.37
CA ALA A 1212 -37.94 8.16 16.74
C ALA A 1212 -38.75 9.19 17.54
#